data_AF-A0A520UWK0-F1
#
_entry.id   AF-A0A520UWK0-F1
#
_cell.length_a   1.000
_cell.length_b   1.000
_cell.length_c   1.000
_cell.angle_alpha   90.00
_cell.angle_beta   90.00
_cell.angle_gamma   90.00
#
_symmetry.space_group_name_H-M   'P 1'
#
loop_
_entity.id
_entity.type
_entity.pdbx_description
1 polymer ?
#
loop_
_entity_poly.entity_id
_entity_poly.type
_entity_poly.pdbx_seq_one_letter_code
_entity_poly.pdbx_strand_id
1 'polypeptide(L)'
;MIDPSKIIQARRKMTASHPKFERREEDAAEGGCGVVGLASEIPVAGRHLFASLEQMRNRGNGKGGGVAMVGLDPEQFGVDASTLADTYLYAVAFLDSRVRDAVEETCIHPNFHVDHVHEMSVLETWEEDLPALDTRPPDVVCYFVRPREGALDEFISDKLQDVIDPNDREAASEEFVFHVTHSLNVEFYAKDGRTDAFVLSHGRDLLILKIVGYAEDVIRFYCLDDMTAHVWIGHHRYPTRGRVTHPGGAHPFGQGIDCALVHNGDFSNYVSVKDYLAQRGMEPLFFTDTEVGALAFDLHRRVYGYSMENVIESLAPTSELDYVMLPEEKQEVYSAIQRTHIHGSPDGPWFFIIAQSEGTTHRLIGITDTSMLRPQVFAYQRGEVGIAFCGSEKQVIDAVLESLASEDKRFWRRADEYWNARGGSYTDGGAFLFDVIPTEDGGKELVMTNKFGDVVDTHPSGEHRAADAANESPLWFRKMDSELAYFSVLEALPHMGWPEALATLEAIESNTSSAGREWSWDLLSRLLDRKYDTGSLRRSRWLDSVEASLIRTISASRHQPCDDFVGQVTLGHHPAPASDTQRIVVDARPYPPEGTNSLALELVALHKAGWKRFVLIHCRGHRFIGNGFGPDTSDVEIDVLGAVGDYLGSGSDGMRITMHGNAQDQVAQIHKAGELVVHGDVGQCYGYGAKGGRLFVLGNAAGRPMINAVGSPKVIINGTALDYLAESFMAGDPLEGGGFVIINGMRFDQQGEILALETPYPGGNLFSLASGGAIYVRDPHNRLSDSQLNGGAFTEMTDADWAVVEPMLQRNEEHFGISLQRLLTVEGELVSPAEVYRKIIPVKSKTLHAEAAWAGHVD
;
A
#
# COMPACT_ATOMS: atom_id res chain seq x y z
N MET A 1 20.52 13.92 -27.97
CA MET A 1 20.17 12.58 -27.47
C MET A 1 20.71 11.56 -28.45
N ILE A 2 21.41 10.54 -27.95
CA ILE A 2 21.90 9.41 -28.76
C ILE A 2 20.70 8.73 -29.43
N ASP A 3 20.81 8.38 -30.72
CA ASP A 3 19.74 7.65 -31.40
C ASP A 3 19.48 6.30 -30.69
N PRO A 4 18.26 6.04 -30.17
CA PRO A 4 17.95 4.81 -29.47
C PRO A 4 18.24 3.54 -30.28
N SER A 5 18.19 3.64 -31.61
CA SER A 5 18.50 2.52 -32.51
C SER A 5 19.96 2.07 -32.40
N LYS A 6 20.88 2.98 -32.11
CA LYS A 6 22.32 2.72 -31.91
C LYS A 6 22.57 1.98 -30.61
N ILE A 7 21.94 2.44 -29.52
CA ILE A 7 21.99 1.77 -28.21
C ILE A 7 21.45 0.35 -28.33
N ILE A 8 20.26 0.17 -28.93
CA ILE A 8 19.65 -1.15 -29.13
C ILE A 8 20.55 -2.05 -29.99
N GLN A 9 21.17 -1.52 -31.04
CA GLN A 9 22.09 -2.30 -31.88
C GLN A 9 23.35 -2.72 -31.10
N ALA A 10 23.90 -1.84 -30.26
CA ALA A 10 25.04 -2.15 -29.41
C ALA A 10 24.70 -3.25 -28.40
N ARG A 11 23.54 -3.14 -27.71
CA ARG A 11 23.04 -4.18 -26.79
C ARG A 11 22.82 -5.50 -27.50
N ARG A 12 22.20 -5.52 -28.68
CA ARG A 12 22.02 -6.74 -29.49
C ARG A 12 23.35 -7.42 -29.83
N LYS A 13 24.37 -6.64 -30.23
CA LYS A 13 25.71 -7.16 -30.53
C LYS A 13 26.38 -7.77 -29.28
N MET A 14 26.28 -7.09 -28.13
CA MET A 14 26.78 -7.60 -26.84
C MET A 14 26.09 -8.93 -26.50
N THR A 15 24.76 -8.94 -26.45
CA THR A 15 23.98 -10.11 -26.05
C THR A 15 24.13 -11.29 -27.01
N ALA A 16 24.26 -11.04 -28.32
CA ALA A 16 24.58 -12.08 -29.29
C ALA A 16 25.99 -12.67 -29.13
N SER A 17 26.93 -11.95 -28.50
CA SER A 17 28.27 -12.46 -28.23
C SER A 17 28.35 -13.35 -26.98
N HIS A 18 27.33 -13.30 -26.13
CA HIS A 18 27.26 -14.09 -24.90
C HIS A 18 26.60 -15.46 -25.12
N PRO A 19 26.91 -16.47 -24.28
CA PRO A 19 26.18 -17.73 -24.27
C PRO A 19 24.68 -17.49 -24.05
N LYS A 20 23.84 -18.35 -24.63
CA LYS A 20 22.41 -18.35 -24.31
C LYS A 20 22.20 -19.05 -22.97
N PHE A 21 21.49 -18.38 -22.08
CA PHE A 21 21.18 -18.89 -20.75
C PHE A 21 19.75 -19.42 -20.76
N GLU A 22 19.60 -20.73 -20.49
CA GLU A 22 18.30 -21.36 -20.33
C GLU A 22 18.04 -21.64 -18.85
N ARG A 23 16.81 -21.35 -18.40
CA ARG A 23 16.36 -21.65 -17.05
C ARG A 23 16.18 -23.16 -16.88
N ARG A 24 16.59 -23.70 -15.72
CA ARG A 24 16.08 -24.98 -15.22
C ARG A 24 14.77 -24.70 -14.46
N GLU A 25 13.68 -25.34 -14.87
CA GLU A 25 12.30 -25.03 -14.42
C GLU A 25 11.98 -25.37 -12.95
N GLU A 26 12.96 -25.81 -12.16
CA GLU A 26 12.70 -26.24 -10.80
C GLU A 26 12.51 -25.03 -9.87
N ASP A 27 11.41 -25.10 -9.11
CA ASP A 27 10.94 -24.23 -8.04
C ASP A 27 10.34 -22.87 -8.46
N ALA A 28 9.01 -22.87 -8.61
CA ALA A 28 8.13 -21.70 -8.59
C ALA A 28 7.02 -21.94 -7.55
N ALA A 29 6.76 -20.99 -6.66
CA ALA A 29 5.67 -21.05 -5.71
C ALA A 29 4.86 -19.75 -5.76
N GLU A 30 3.53 -19.85 -5.70
CA GLU A 30 2.63 -18.69 -5.71
C GLU A 30 2.52 -18.06 -4.32
N GLY A 31 2.64 -16.72 -4.24
CA GLY A 31 2.49 -15.95 -2.99
C GLY A 31 2.49 -14.43 -3.22
N GLY A 32 2.13 -13.67 -2.19
CA GLY A 32 2.25 -12.20 -2.20
C GLY A 32 3.49 -11.75 -1.44
N CYS A 33 4.17 -10.70 -1.93
CA CYS A 33 5.32 -10.10 -1.26
C CYS A 33 4.87 -9.03 -0.25
N GLY A 34 5.73 -8.70 0.71
CA GLY A 34 5.57 -7.54 1.59
C GLY A 34 6.47 -6.40 1.13
N VAL A 35 5.92 -5.19 0.96
CA VAL A 35 6.69 -4.02 0.48
C VAL A 35 6.38 -2.77 1.28
N VAL A 36 7.43 -1.96 1.49
CA VAL A 36 7.33 -0.60 2.03
C VAL A 36 8.32 0.30 1.30
N GLY A 37 7.88 1.49 0.92
CA GLY A 37 8.69 2.57 0.42
C GLY A 37 8.37 3.85 1.18
N LEU A 38 9.39 4.67 1.46
CA LEU A 38 9.22 6.00 2.06
C LEU A 38 10.13 7.03 1.39
N ALA A 39 9.69 8.28 1.38
CA ALA A 39 10.46 9.45 0.97
C ALA A 39 10.28 10.57 2.00
N SER A 40 11.38 11.14 2.51
CA SER A 40 11.35 12.18 3.54
C SER A 40 12.29 13.35 3.25
N GLU A 41 11.87 14.54 3.66
CA GLU A 41 12.65 15.78 3.55
C GLU A 41 13.95 15.76 4.37
N ILE A 42 14.01 14.90 5.40
CA ILE A 42 15.21 14.65 6.19
C ILE A 42 15.69 13.21 5.98
N PRO A 43 17.00 12.92 6.15
CA PRO A 43 17.48 11.55 6.16
C PRO A 43 16.83 10.74 7.28
N VAL A 44 16.31 9.56 6.95
CA VAL A 44 15.71 8.60 7.88
C VAL A 44 16.69 7.46 8.11
N ALA A 45 16.91 7.09 9.38
CA ALA A 45 17.77 5.98 9.75
C ALA A 45 17.12 4.61 9.47
N GLY A 46 17.93 3.62 9.06
CA GLY A 46 17.46 2.27 8.71
C GLY A 46 16.69 1.58 9.83
N ARG A 47 17.00 1.87 11.10
CA ARG A 47 16.27 1.29 12.25
C ARG A 47 14.76 1.54 12.25
N HIS A 48 14.30 2.61 11.62
CA HIS A 48 12.87 2.93 11.57
C HIS A 48 12.08 2.00 10.63
N LEU A 49 12.76 1.23 9.77
CA LEU A 49 12.13 0.22 8.93
C LEU A 49 11.96 -1.14 9.62
N PHE A 50 12.65 -1.41 10.73
CA PHE A 50 12.67 -2.75 11.35
C PHE A 50 11.29 -3.30 11.66
N ALA A 51 10.50 -2.57 12.45
CA ALA A 51 9.18 -3.02 12.87
C ALA A 51 8.22 -3.18 11.68
N SER A 52 8.37 -2.35 10.65
CA SER A 52 7.61 -2.41 9.40
C SER A 52 7.90 -3.71 8.65
N LEU A 53 9.20 -4.02 8.46
CA LEU A 53 9.65 -5.22 7.77
C LEU A 53 9.30 -6.49 8.56
N GLU A 54 9.52 -6.52 9.87
CA GLU A 54 9.19 -7.68 10.71
C GLU A 54 7.69 -8.03 10.65
N GLN A 55 6.81 -7.00 10.67
CA GLN A 55 5.37 -7.18 10.55
C GLN A 55 4.92 -7.72 9.19
N MET A 56 5.78 -7.69 8.17
CA MET A 56 5.52 -8.23 6.84
C MET A 56 6.09 -9.65 6.61
N ARG A 57 6.69 -10.30 7.62
CA ARG A 57 7.22 -11.67 7.47
C ARG A 57 6.18 -12.68 6.98
N ASN A 58 4.92 -12.49 7.36
CA ASN A 58 3.75 -13.27 6.90
C ASN A 58 3.39 -13.05 5.41
N ARG A 59 4.04 -12.11 4.74
CA ARG A 59 4.01 -11.90 3.28
C ARG A 59 5.34 -12.27 2.61
N GLY A 60 6.21 -13.00 3.30
CA GLY A 60 7.45 -13.53 2.77
C GLY A 60 7.63 -14.97 3.20
N ASN A 61 8.67 -15.62 2.69
CA ASN A 61 9.00 -16.99 3.12
C ASN A 61 10.50 -17.17 3.43
N GLY A 62 11.21 -16.06 3.66
CA GLY A 62 12.64 -16.05 3.98
C GLY A 62 13.55 -16.44 2.81
N LYS A 63 13.04 -16.50 1.58
CA LYS A 63 13.82 -16.86 0.38
C LYS A 63 14.33 -15.66 -0.42
N GLY A 64 14.25 -14.46 0.15
CA GLY A 64 14.79 -13.25 -0.44
C GLY A 64 14.30 -12.02 0.29
N GLY A 65 15.24 -11.18 0.72
CA GLY A 65 14.95 -9.93 1.37
C GLY A 65 15.97 -8.89 0.95
N GLY A 66 15.55 -7.63 0.87
CA GLY A 66 16.43 -6.55 0.45
C GLY A 66 15.93 -5.18 0.81
N VAL A 67 16.87 -4.24 0.81
CA VAL A 67 16.62 -2.81 0.96
C VAL A 67 17.29 -2.03 -0.16
N ALA A 68 16.69 -0.90 -0.52
CA ALA A 68 17.34 0.12 -1.35
C ALA A 68 17.30 1.47 -0.63
N MET A 69 18.34 2.26 -0.85
CA MET A 69 18.53 3.58 -0.27
C MET A 69 18.88 4.57 -1.38
N VAL A 70 18.28 5.75 -1.34
CA VAL A 70 18.61 6.88 -2.24
C VAL A 70 18.69 8.17 -1.43
N GLY A 71 19.63 9.04 -1.78
CA GLY A 71 19.93 10.24 -1.00
C GLY A 71 20.69 9.88 0.26
N LEU A 72 21.85 9.26 0.07
CA LEU A 72 22.78 8.76 1.07
C LEU A 72 23.54 9.90 1.76
N ASP A 73 24.02 9.65 2.96
CA ASP A 73 24.98 10.54 3.63
C ASP A 73 26.42 10.21 3.21
N PRO A 74 27.14 11.11 2.51
CA PRO A 74 28.50 10.86 2.05
C PRO A 74 29.50 10.57 3.18
N GLU A 75 29.29 11.13 4.38
CA GLU A 75 30.18 10.89 5.52
C GLU A 75 30.14 9.44 5.99
N GLN A 76 28.98 8.77 5.87
CA GLN A 76 28.80 7.36 6.23
C GLN A 76 29.57 6.40 5.29
N PHE A 77 29.97 6.89 4.12
CA PHE A 77 30.81 6.15 3.17
C PHE A 77 32.27 6.59 3.20
N GLY A 78 32.63 7.63 3.96
CA GLY A 78 33.99 8.17 4.01
C GLY A 78 34.38 8.99 2.78
N VAL A 79 33.40 9.59 2.10
CA VAL A 79 33.57 10.43 0.91
C VAL A 79 33.00 11.83 1.13
N ASP A 80 33.30 12.77 0.22
CA ASP A 80 32.65 14.08 0.21
C ASP A 80 31.39 14.09 -0.68
N ALA A 81 30.56 15.13 -0.53
CA ALA A 81 29.31 15.27 -1.28
C ALA A 81 29.53 15.27 -2.81
N SER A 82 30.63 15.86 -3.30
CA SER A 82 30.96 15.84 -4.73
C SER A 82 31.29 14.43 -5.23
N THR A 83 32.01 13.63 -4.45
CA THR A 83 32.36 12.26 -4.83
C THR A 83 31.10 11.39 -4.91
N LEU A 84 30.18 11.53 -3.94
CA LEU A 84 28.91 10.80 -3.97
C LEU A 84 28.02 11.22 -5.15
N ALA A 85 27.98 12.51 -5.49
CA ALA A 85 27.15 13.03 -6.58
C ALA A 85 27.74 12.77 -7.99
N ASP A 86 29.06 12.88 -8.14
CA ASP A 86 29.75 12.90 -9.45
C ASP A 86 30.31 11.52 -9.86
N THR A 87 30.14 10.48 -9.04
CA THR A 87 30.60 9.13 -9.35
C THR A 87 29.44 8.13 -9.30
N TYR A 88 29.57 7.05 -10.06
CA TYR A 88 28.66 5.92 -9.89
C TYR A 88 29.09 5.15 -8.64
N LEU A 89 28.15 4.95 -7.72
CA LEU A 89 28.24 3.98 -6.65
C LEU A 89 27.94 2.58 -7.22
N TYR A 90 29.01 1.86 -7.55
CA TYR A 90 28.97 0.55 -8.18
C TYR A 90 29.09 -0.55 -7.12
N ALA A 91 27.97 -1.13 -6.71
CA ALA A 91 27.92 -2.10 -5.61
C ALA A 91 28.00 -3.54 -6.14
N VAL A 92 29.04 -4.28 -5.75
CA VAL A 92 29.25 -5.67 -6.14
C VAL A 92 29.10 -6.59 -4.93
N ALA A 93 28.24 -7.59 -5.05
CA ALA A 93 28.13 -8.69 -4.10
C ALA A 93 29.10 -9.82 -4.47
N PHE A 94 29.94 -10.22 -3.52
CA PHE A 94 30.84 -11.36 -3.61
C PHE A 94 30.32 -12.50 -2.76
N LEU A 95 29.78 -13.55 -3.40
CA LEU A 95 29.48 -14.80 -2.72
C LEU A 95 30.74 -15.64 -2.51
N ASP A 96 31.71 -15.50 -3.42
CA ASP A 96 33.06 -16.03 -3.27
C ASP A 96 34.06 -14.88 -3.28
N SER A 97 34.52 -14.46 -2.10
CA SER A 97 35.48 -13.36 -1.96
C SER A 97 36.81 -13.61 -2.67
N ARG A 98 37.15 -14.86 -3.01
CA ARG A 98 38.37 -15.21 -3.75
C ARG A 98 38.37 -14.72 -5.20
N VAL A 99 37.21 -14.38 -5.77
CA VAL A 99 37.12 -13.85 -7.14
C VAL A 99 37.25 -12.33 -7.21
N ARG A 100 37.39 -11.65 -6.07
CA ARG A 100 37.46 -10.17 -6.02
C ARG A 100 38.58 -9.60 -6.88
N ASP A 101 39.80 -10.08 -6.71
CA ASP A 101 40.95 -9.63 -7.51
C ASP A 101 40.69 -9.81 -9.01
N ALA A 102 40.08 -10.95 -9.40
CA ALA A 102 39.73 -11.21 -10.79
C ALA A 102 38.66 -10.22 -11.30
N VAL A 103 37.61 -9.94 -10.52
CA VAL A 103 36.59 -8.94 -10.87
C VAL A 103 37.21 -7.55 -11.01
N GLU A 104 38.06 -7.16 -10.07
CA GLU A 104 38.74 -5.86 -10.09
C GLU A 104 39.67 -5.73 -11.30
N GLU A 105 40.48 -6.75 -11.60
CA GLU A 105 41.43 -6.78 -12.71
C GLU A 105 40.75 -6.85 -14.08
N THR A 106 39.63 -7.57 -14.23
CA THR A 106 38.99 -7.77 -15.54
C THR A 106 37.86 -6.80 -15.83
N CYS A 107 37.16 -6.31 -14.81
CA CYS A 107 35.92 -5.54 -14.97
C CYS A 107 36.00 -4.14 -14.37
N ILE A 108 36.64 -3.94 -13.22
CA ILE A 108 36.64 -2.62 -12.56
C ILE A 108 37.77 -1.74 -13.10
N HIS A 109 39.03 -2.08 -12.83
CA HIS A 109 40.17 -1.23 -13.15
C HIS A 109 40.39 -0.93 -14.64
N PRO A 110 40.11 -1.85 -15.60
CA PRO A 110 40.23 -1.54 -17.02
C PRO A 110 39.19 -0.52 -17.52
N ASN A 111 38.00 -0.53 -16.93
CA ASN A 111 36.86 0.26 -17.40
C ASN A 111 36.69 1.57 -16.63
N PHE A 112 37.12 1.61 -15.36
CA PHE A 112 36.85 2.71 -14.45
C PHE A 112 38.11 3.28 -13.79
N HIS A 113 38.07 4.59 -13.56
CA HIS A 113 38.82 5.21 -12.48
C HIS A 113 38.05 4.96 -11.18
N VAL A 114 38.71 4.35 -10.20
CA VAL A 114 38.16 4.17 -8.86
C VAL A 114 38.63 5.33 -8.00
N ASP A 115 37.70 6.13 -7.51
CA ASP A 115 37.98 7.29 -6.66
C ASP A 115 37.98 6.90 -5.18
N HIS A 116 37.09 5.98 -4.81
CA HIS A 116 36.98 5.45 -3.45
C HIS A 116 36.45 4.01 -3.47
N VAL A 117 36.79 3.24 -2.43
CA VAL A 117 36.27 1.90 -2.19
C VAL A 117 35.77 1.83 -0.77
N HIS A 118 34.50 1.47 -0.61
CA HIS A 118 33.86 1.28 0.68
C HIS A 118 33.41 -0.19 0.82
N GLU A 119 33.82 -0.84 1.89
CA GLU A 119 33.39 -2.21 2.21
C GLU A 119 32.26 -2.14 3.23
N MET A 120 31.12 -2.75 2.92
CA MET A 120 29.99 -2.76 3.84
C MET A 120 30.37 -3.51 5.11
N SER A 121 30.10 -2.87 6.25
CA SER A 121 30.24 -3.54 7.55
C SER A 121 29.28 -4.72 7.64
N VAL A 122 29.70 -5.77 8.32
CA VAL A 122 28.87 -6.96 8.54
C VAL A 122 28.85 -7.35 10.02
N LEU A 123 27.75 -7.95 10.45
CA LEU A 123 27.62 -8.52 11.78
C LEU A 123 28.46 -9.81 11.89
N GLU A 124 29.57 -9.76 12.62
CA GLU A 124 30.46 -10.93 12.79
C GLU A 124 29.77 -12.10 13.49
N THR A 125 28.85 -11.80 14.42
CA THR A 125 28.09 -12.77 15.23
C THR A 125 26.78 -13.22 14.59
N TRP A 126 26.62 -13.06 13.27
CA TRP A 126 25.36 -13.34 12.58
C TRP A 126 24.84 -14.79 12.79
N GLU A 127 25.72 -15.78 12.95
CA GLU A 127 25.32 -17.17 13.22
C GLU A 127 24.54 -17.31 14.54
N GLU A 128 24.85 -16.46 15.52
CA GLU A 128 24.22 -16.43 16.84
C GLU A 128 23.01 -15.49 16.86
N ASP A 129 23.14 -14.30 16.26
CA ASP A 129 22.15 -13.23 16.33
C ASP A 129 21.05 -13.31 15.26
N LEU A 130 21.32 -13.97 14.13
CA LEU A 130 20.40 -14.13 12.99
C LEU A 130 20.18 -15.62 12.66
N PRO A 131 19.64 -16.42 13.58
CA PRO A 131 19.49 -17.87 13.41
C PRO A 131 18.49 -18.28 12.31
N ALA A 132 17.74 -17.33 11.75
CA ALA A 132 16.84 -17.55 10.61
C ALA A 132 17.59 -17.61 9.26
N LEU A 133 18.85 -17.18 9.21
CA LEU A 133 19.69 -17.25 8.01
C LEU A 133 20.38 -18.61 7.91
N ASP A 134 20.06 -19.38 6.87
CA ASP A 134 20.69 -20.68 6.62
C ASP A 134 22.11 -20.57 6.01
N THR A 135 22.42 -19.43 5.41
CA THR A 135 23.67 -19.18 4.68
C THR A 135 24.17 -17.77 4.94
N ARG A 136 25.50 -17.61 5.09
CA ARG A 136 26.12 -16.28 5.21
C ARG A 136 25.77 -15.43 3.99
N PRO A 137 25.22 -14.21 4.18
CA PRO A 137 25.05 -13.26 3.09
C PRO A 137 26.38 -12.86 2.41
N PRO A 138 26.34 -12.37 1.16
CA PRO A 138 27.56 -12.01 0.43
C PRO A 138 28.29 -10.82 1.06
N ASP A 139 29.61 -10.75 0.86
CA ASP A 139 30.35 -9.52 1.14
C ASP A 139 30.01 -8.49 0.06
N VAL A 140 29.78 -7.23 0.44
CA VAL A 140 29.42 -6.16 -0.50
C VAL A 140 30.50 -5.09 -0.51
N VAL A 141 31.01 -4.81 -1.70
CA VAL A 141 32.00 -3.74 -1.92
C VAL A 141 31.40 -2.70 -2.86
N CYS A 142 31.46 -1.45 -2.42
CA CYS A 142 30.96 -0.28 -3.11
C CYS A 142 32.14 0.48 -3.72
N TYR A 143 32.22 0.51 -5.05
CA TYR A 143 33.25 1.25 -5.78
C TYR A 143 32.66 2.58 -6.27
N PHE A 144 33.24 3.70 -5.84
CA PHE A 144 32.93 5.02 -6.38
C PHE A 144 33.74 5.22 -7.65
N VAL A 145 33.08 5.13 -8.80
CA VAL A 145 33.74 4.99 -10.10
C VAL A 145 33.31 6.02 -11.13
N ARG A 146 34.25 6.38 -12.01
CA ARG A 146 34.01 7.11 -13.26
C ARG A 146 34.54 6.31 -14.44
N PRO A 147 33.83 6.21 -15.57
CA PRO A 147 34.38 5.59 -16.77
C PRO A 147 35.72 6.19 -17.17
N ARG A 148 36.68 5.36 -17.58
CA ARG A 148 37.92 5.87 -18.16
C ARG A 148 37.64 6.46 -19.52
N GLU A 149 38.07 7.69 -19.76
CA GLU A 149 37.88 8.40 -21.03
C GLU A 149 38.27 7.56 -22.25
N GLY A 150 39.43 6.88 -22.21
CA GLY A 150 39.87 6.03 -23.33
C GLY A 150 38.98 4.81 -23.58
N ALA A 151 38.45 4.18 -22.52
CA ALA A 151 37.54 3.03 -22.66
C ALA A 151 36.15 3.48 -23.14
N LEU A 152 35.69 4.64 -22.67
CA LEU A 152 34.46 5.26 -23.13
C LEU A 152 34.56 5.67 -24.60
N ASP A 153 35.67 6.28 -25.03
CA ASP A 153 35.90 6.66 -26.42
C ASP A 153 35.94 5.44 -27.35
N GLU A 154 36.59 4.35 -26.93
CA GLU A 154 36.60 3.08 -27.66
C GLU A 154 35.18 2.50 -27.76
N PHE A 155 34.42 2.51 -26.66
CA PHE A 155 33.02 2.07 -26.65
C PHE A 155 32.15 2.86 -27.64
N ILE A 156 32.29 4.19 -27.64
CA ILE A 156 31.57 5.08 -28.56
C ILE A 156 31.93 4.78 -30.02
N SER A 157 33.22 4.68 -30.32
CA SER A 157 33.72 4.39 -31.67
C SER A 157 33.25 3.02 -32.19
N ASP A 158 33.40 1.98 -31.36
CA ASP A 158 33.36 0.60 -31.85
C ASP A 158 32.01 -0.07 -31.64
N LYS A 159 31.30 0.30 -30.57
CA LYS A 159 30.01 -0.32 -30.21
C LYS A 159 28.84 0.55 -30.64
N LEU A 160 28.79 1.81 -30.20
CA LEU A 160 27.70 2.73 -30.57
C LEU A 160 27.79 3.15 -32.04
N GLN A 161 28.99 3.37 -32.57
CA GLN A 161 29.23 3.76 -33.96
C GLN A 161 28.36 4.98 -34.35
N ASP A 162 28.37 5.99 -33.47
CA ASP A 162 27.58 7.21 -33.61
C ASP A 162 28.45 8.46 -33.34
N VAL A 163 28.06 9.59 -33.93
CA VAL A 163 28.68 10.88 -33.62
C VAL A 163 27.94 11.47 -32.44
N ILE A 164 28.52 11.30 -31.25
CA ILE A 164 27.90 11.75 -30.00
C ILE A 164 28.18 13.23 -29.80
N ASP A 165 27.12 14.03 -29.65
CA ASP A 165 27.23 15.43 -29.24
C ASP A 165 27.89 15.49 -27.85
N PRO A 166 28.79 16.43 -27.57
CA PRO A 166 29.37 16.59 -26.23
C PRO A 166 28.34 16.62 -25.10
N ASN A 167 27.13 17.15 -25.35
CA ASN A 167 26.04 17.20 -24.38
C ASN A 167 25.39 15.82 -24.12
N ASP A 168 25.62 14.84 -24.99
CA ASP A 168 25.11 13.46 -24.87
C ASP A 168 26.16 12.48 -24.32
N ARG A 169 27.36 12.97 -23.97
CA ARG A 169 28.45 12.12 -23.45
C ARG A 169 28.06 11.39 -22.16
N GLU A 170 27.23 12.02 -21.34
CA GLU A 170 26.70 11.42 -20.12
C GLU A 170 25.83 10.18 -20.42
N ALA A 171 24.91 10.27 -21.39
CA ALA A 171 24.11 9.12 -21.81
C ALA A 171 24.98 7.97 -22.37
N ALA A 172 26.11 8.30 -23.02
CA ALA A 172 27.09 7.30 -23.46
C ALA A 172 27.84 6.66 -22.29
N SER A 173 28.17 7.44 -21.25
CA SER A 173 28.77 6.98 -20.01
C SER A 173 27.84 6.01 -19.28
N GLU A 174 26.56 6.35 -19.14
CA GLU A 174 25.55 5.47 -18.58
C GLU A 174 25.46 4.16 -19.39
N GLU A 175 25.36 4.25 -20.71
CA GLU A 175 25.29 3.04 -21.54
C GLU A 175 26.56 2.17 -21.44
N PHE A 176 27.73 2.79 -21.32
CA PHE A 176 28.98 2.08 -21.04
C PHE A 176 28.92 1.33 -19.70
N VAL A 177 28.47 1.99 -18.62
CA VAL A 177 28.29 1.36 -17.30
C VAL A 177 27.31 0.18 -17.38
N PHE A 178 26.20 0.32 -18.13
CA PHE A 178 25.25 -0.77 -18.36
C PHE A 178 25.93 -1.97 -19.04
N HIS A 179 26.70 -1.74 -20.10
CA HIS A 179 27.42 -2.78 -20.83
C HIS A 179 28.47 -3.51 -19.98
N VAL A 180 29.25 -2.76 -19.19
CA VAL A 180 30.25 -3.34 -18.27
C VAL A 180 29.56 -4.18 -17.20
N THR A 181 28.43 -3.70 -16.67
CA THR A 181 27.61 -4.42 -15.68
C THR A 181 27.06 -5.72 -16.21
N HIS A 182 26.46 -5.69 -17.41
CA HIS A 182 25.94 -6.90 -18.02
C HIS A 182 27.07 -7.91 -18.27
N SER A 183 28.23 -7.45 -18.76
CA SER A 183 29.40 -8.30 -19.01
C SER A 183 29.95 -8.94 -17.73
N LEU A 184 30.05 -8.18 -16.63
CA LEU A 184 30.49 -8.69 -15.31
C LEU A 184 29.52 -9.76 -14.82
N ASN A 185 28.21 -9.48 -14.84
CA ASN A 185 27.19 -10.44 -14.41
C ASN A 185 27.18 -11.69 -15.31
N VAL A 186 27.41 -11.55 -16.61
CA VAL A 186 27.57 -12.72 -17.49
C VAL A 186 28.77 -13.56 -17.04
N GLU A 187 29.95 -12.96 -16.87
CA GLU A 187 31.18 -13.72 -16.59
C GLU A 187 31.21 -14.36 -15.19
N PHE A 188 30.74 -13.66 -14.16
CA PHE A 188 30.87 -14.08 -12.76
C PHE A 188 29.58 -14.66 -12.15
N TYR A 189 28.42 -14.51 -12.81
CA TYR A 189 27.14 -15.00 -12.29
C TYR A 189 26.34 -15.91 -13.24
N ALA A 190 26.42 -15.73 -14.57
CA ALA A 190 25.57 -16.51 -15.48
C ALA A 190 26.31 -17.65 -16.18
N LYS A 191 27.50 -17.36 -16.71
CA LYS A 191 28.32 -18.26 -17.52
C LYS A 191 28.67 -19.53 -16.76
N ASP A 192 28.51 -20.68 -17.44
CA ASP A 192 28.77 -22.02 -16.91
C ASP A 192 28.02 -22.35 -15.60
N GLY A 193 26.94 -21.62 -15.29
CA GLY A 193 26.15 -21.81 -14.07
C GLY A 193 26.81 -21.27 -12.80
N ARG A 194 27.79 -20.36 -12.91
CA ARG A 194 28.47 -19.71 -11.78
C ARG A 194 27.51 -18.95 -10.85
N THR A 195 28.02 -18.56 -9.69
CA THR A 195 27.31 -17.76 -8.66
C THR A 195 28.31 -16.97 -7.81
N ASP A 196 29.41 -16.50 -8.40
CA ASP A 196 30.57 -16.09 -7.59
C ASP A 196 30.49 -14.62 -7.18
N ALA A 197 30.09 -13.75 -8.12
CA ALA A 197 29.89 -12.33 -7.88
C ALA A 197 28.87 -11.73 -8.87
N PHE A 198 28.15 -10.69 -8.45
CA PHE A 198 27.23 -9.95 -9.30
C PHE A 198 27.00 -8.52 -8.80
N VAL A 199 26.57 -7.63 -9.70
CA VAL A 199 26.27 -6.23 -9.38
C VAL A 199 24.88 -6.12 -8.76
N LEU A 200 24.80 -5.48 -7.59
CA LEU A 200 23.57 -5.20 -6.86
C LEU A 200 22.86 -3.97 -7.40
N SER A 201 23.61 -2.87 -7.52
CA SER A 201 23.17 -1.58 -8.03
C SER A 201 24.29 -0.88 -8.79
N HIS A 202 23.89 -0.07 -9.76
CA HIS A 202 24.77 0.83 -10.49
C HIS A 202 24.08 2.17 -10.72
N GLY A 203 24.59 3.22 -10.09
CA GLY A 203 23.99 4.53 -10.20
C GLY A 203 24.65 5.51 -9.25
N ARG A 204 24.14 6.74 -9.21
CA ARG A 204 24.61 7.80 -8.33
C ARG A 204 23.72 7.86 -7.11
N ASP A 205 24.35 8.02 -5.94
CA ASP A 205 23.60 8.27 -4.71
C ASP A 205 22.49 7.24 -4.43
N LEU A 206 22.78 5.97 -4.77
CA LEU A 206 21.87 4.84 -4.68
C LEU A 206 22.61 3.55 -4.31
N LEU A 207 22.09 2.82 -3.32
CA LEU A 207 22.63 1.54 -2.88
C LEU A 207 21.51 0.49 -2.73
N ILE A 208 21.74 -0.72 -3.25
CA ILE A 208 20.89 -1.90 -3.01
C ILE A 208 21.69 -2.92 -2.19
N LEU A 209 21.07 -3.47 -1.16
CA LEU A 209 21.59 -4.60 -0.38
C LEU A 209 20.52 -5.69 -0.29
N LYS A 210 20.89 -6.94 -0.52
CA LYS A 210 19.96 -8.07 -0.51
C LYS A 210 20.60 -9.39 -0.12
N ILE A 211 19.80 -10.27 0.46
CA ILE A 211 20.22 -11.55 1.03
C ILE A 211 19.18 -12.65 0.75
N VAL A 212 19.53 -13.90 1.04
CA VAL A 212 18.55 -14.99 1.21
C VAL A 212 18.11 -15.01 2.67
N GLY A 213 16.97 -14.41 2.94
CA GLY A 213 16.46 -14.14 4.29
C GLY A 213 15.32 -13.14 4.21
N TYR A 214 15.09 -12.41 5.30
CA TYR A 214 14.12 -11.31 5.34
C TYR A 214 14.83 -9.94 5.23
N ALA A 215 14.13 -8.92 4.76
CA ALA A 215 14.64 -7.55 4.65
C ALA A 215 15.16 -6.96 5.97
N GLU A 216 14.54 -7.20 7.13
CA GLU A 216 15.09 -6.71 8.40
C GLU A 216 16.42 -7.37 8.75
N ASP A 217 16.65 -8.61 8.31
CA ASP A 217 17.94 -9.28 8.49
C ASP A 217 19.04 -8.59 7.67
N VAL A 218 18.69 -7.88 6.58
CA VAL A 218 19.64 -7.06 5.79
C VAL A 218 20.10 -5.87 6.60
N ILE A 219 19.17 -5.18 7.27
CA ILE A 219 19.48 -4.03 8.11
C ILE A 219 20.38 -4.46 9.28
N ARG A 220 20.10 -5.61 9.92
CA ARG A 220 20.94 -6.16 10.99
C ARG A 220 22.30 -6.65 10.48
N PHE A 221 22.29 -7.45 9.42
CA PHE A 221 23.52 -8.07 8.92
C PHE A 221 24.51 -7.04 8.41
N TYR A 222 24.06 -6.01 7.69
CA TYR A 222 24.95 -4.94 7.19
C TYR A 222 25.05 -3.72 8.13
N CYS A 223 24.62 -3.85 9.39
CA CYS A 223 24.73 -2.82 10.42
C CYS A 223 24.14 -1.45 10.02
N LEU A 224 22.94 -1.45 9.43
CA LEU A 224 22.31 -0.25 8.84
C LEU A 224 21.43 0.54 9.83
N ASP A 225 21.46 0.22 11.13
CA ASP A 225 20.62 0.85 12.17
C ASP A 225 20.73 2.38 12.17
N ASP A 226 21.94 2.90 11.96
CA ASP A 226 22.26 4.33 11.91
C ASP A 226 22.54 4.83 10.49
N MET A 227 22.52 3.96 9.47
CA MET A 227 22.64 4.37 8.06
C MET A 227 21.41 5.22 7.72
N THR A 228 21.62 6.40 7.14
CA THR A 228 20.53 7.32 6.81
C THR A 228 20.38 7.52 5.30
N ALA A 229 19.14 7.65 4.86
CA ALA A 229 18.81 8.00 3.48
C ALA A 229 17.47 8.75 3.41
N HIS A 230 17.28 9.55 2.36
CA HIS A 230 16.01 10.27 2.15
C HIS A 230 14.90 9.38 1.62
N VAL A 231 15.25 8.38 0.81
CA VAL A 231 14.32 7.40 0.25
C VAL A 231 14.77 6.01 0.64
N TRP A 232 13.84 5.22 1.15
CA TRP A 232 14.05 3.81 1.45
C TRP A 232 13.02 2.94 0.74
N ILE A 233 13.44 1.74 0.35
CA ILE A 233 12.57 0.62 -0.01
C ILE A 233 12.97 -0.59 0.80
N GLY A 234 11.99 -1.31 1.34
CA GLY A 234 12.16 -2.63 1.94
C GLY A 234 11.24 -3.66 1.26
N HIS A 235 11.75 -4.87 1.01
CA HIS A 235 11.01 -5.93 0.32
C HIS A 235 11.28 -7.32 0.89
N HIS A 236 10.20 -8.04 1.20
CA HIS A 236 10.21 -9.49 1.42
C HIS A 236 9.70 -10.22 0.20
N ARG A 237 10.51 -11.13 -0.32
CA ARG A 237 10.19 -11.91 -1.50
C ARG A 237 9.50 -13.22 -1.13
N TYR A 238 8.42 -13.48 -1.86
CA TYR A 238 7.87 -14.81 -2.05
C TYR A 238 8.20 -15.27 -3.50
N PRO A 239 9.09 -16.25 -3.71
CA PRO A 239 9.62 -16.57 -5.03
C PRO A 239 8.59 -17.18 -5.99
N THR A 240 8.11 -16.40 -6.96
CA THR A 240 7.28 -16.90 -8.07
C THR A 240 8.12 -17.38 -9.26
N ARG A 241 9.29 -16.74 -9.51
CA ARG A 241 10.28 -17.12 -10.56
C ARG A 241 11.70 -16.74 -10.17
N GLY A 242 12.72 -17.43 -10.71
CA GLY A 242 14.15 -17.16 -10.50
C GLY A 242 14.82 -18.11 -9.51
N ARG A 243 16.14 -17.96 -9.26
CA ARG A 243 16.88 -18.82 -8.31
C ARG A 243 16.40 -18.58 -6.87
N VAL A 244 15.61 -19.51 -6.32
CA VAL A 244 14.90 -19.41 -5.03
C VAL A 244 15.84 -19.27 -3.83
N THR A 245 17.00 -19.91 -3.84
CA THR A 245 17.96 -19.96 -2.72
C THR A 245 19.21 -19.14 -2.99
N HIS A 246 19.10 -18.08 -3.80
CA HIS A 246 20.25 -17.27 -4.21
C HIS A 246 19.98 -15.76 -4.06
N PRO A 247 20.89 -14.97 -3.46
CA PRO A 247 20.66 -13.54 -3.23
C PRO A 247 20.46 -12.74 -4.52
N GLY A 248 21.05 -13.16 -5.64
CA GLY A 248 20.78 -12.62 -6.98
C GLY A 248 19.30 -12.62 -7.38
N GLY A 249 18.50 -13.59 -6.91
CA GLY A 249 17.06 -13.65 -7.14
C GLY A 249 16.22 -12.84 -6.15
N ALA A 250 16.80 -12.32 -5.06
CA ALA A 250 16.12 -11.43 -4.12
C ALA A 250 15.91 -10.04 -4.74
N HIS A 251 14.93 -9.29 -4.23
CA HIS A 251 14.66 -7.91 -4.64
C HIS A 251 15.16 -6.98 -3.52
N PRO A 252 15.45 -5.69 -3.78
CA PRO A 252 15.28 -4.92 -5.02
C PRO A 252 16.19 -5.33 -6.20
N PHE A 253 15.85 -4.80 -7.38
CA PHE A 253 16.61 -4.95 -8.62
C PHE A 253 17.01 -3.58 -9.19
N GLY A 254 18.31 -3.39 -9.43
CA GLY A 254 18.88 -2.17 -10.02
C GLY A 254 19.56 -2.46 -11.36
N GLN A 255 18.89 -3.18 -12.27
CA GLN A 255 19.37 -3.36 -13.65
C GLN A 255 19.17 -2.12 -14.53
N GLY A 256 18.37 -1.17 -14.07
CA GLY A 256 18.32 0.18 -14.61
C GLY A 256 19.31 1.08 -13.88
N ILE A 257 19.90 2.01 -14.62
CA ILE A 257 20.81 3.00 -14.05
C ILE A 257 20.03 3.99 -13.19
N ASP A 258 20.61 4.34 -12.05
CA ASP A 258 20.07 5.30 -11.08
C ASP A 258 18.68 4.93 -10.53
N CYS A 259 18.27 3.66 -10.61
CA CYS A 259 17.03 3.20 -10.01
C CYS A 259 17.14 1.83 -9.32
N ALA A 260 16.27 1.64 -8.33
CA ALA A 260 16.01 0.38 -7.67
C ALA A 260 14.51 0.10 -7.72
N LEU A 261 14.13 -1.03 -8.33
CA LEU A 261 12.74 -1.43 -8.48
C LEU A 261 12.44 -2.65 -7.61
N VAL A 262 11.32 -2.59 -6.90
CA VAL A 262 10.67 -3.76 -6.31
C VAL A 262 9.28 -3.94 -6.91
N HIS A 263 8.86 -5.19 -6.90
CA HIS A 263 7.56 -5.61 -7.40
C HIS A 263 6.92 -6.52 -6.35
N ASN A 264 5.68 -6.20 -6.02
CA ASN A 264 4.80 -7.09 -5.29
C ASN A 264 3.84 -7.74 -6.28
N GLY A 265 4.15 -8.95 -6.72
CA GLY A 265 3.23 -9.78 -7.47
C GLY A 265 3.86 -10.76 -8.46
N ASP A 266 3.15 -11.05 -9.56
CA ASP A 266 3.57 -12.00 -10.59
C ASP A 266 3.06 -11.53 -11.97
N PHE A 267 3.92 -11.50 -12.99
CA PHE A 267 3.52 -11.16 -14.35
C PHE A 267 2.89 -12.37 -15.04
N SER A 268 1.60 -12.26 -15.36
CA SER A 268 0.90 -13.29 -16.16
C SER A 268 1.52 -13.44 -17.55
N ASN A 269 2.11 -12.36 -18.08
CA ASN A 269 2.69 -12.27 -19.41
C ASN A 269 4.23 -12.21 -19.42
N TYR A 270 4.93 -12.69 -18.37
CA TYR A 270 6.39 -12.65 -18.23
C TYR A 270 7.17 -12.98 -19.52
N VAL A 271 6.82 -14.07 -20.20
CA VAL A 271 7.53 -14.53 -21.41
C VAL A 271 7.42 -13.49 -22.53
N SER A 272 6.25 -12.86 -22.70
CA SER A 272 6.05 -11.80 -23.68
C SER A 272 6.95 -10.60 -23.41
N VAL A 273 6.99 -10.14 -22.16
CA VAL A 273 7.80 -8.98 -21.76
C VAL A 273 9.29 -9.29 -21.90
N LYS A 274 9.71 -10.49 -21.47
CA LYS A 274 11.09 -10.98 -21.65
C LYS A 274 11.49 -11.00 -23.12
N ASP A 275 10.67 -11.57 -24.00
CA ASP A 275 10.98 -11.66 -25.43
C ASP A 275 10.97 -10.28 -26.10
N TYR A 276 10.08 -9.37 -25.66
CA TYR A 276 10.05 -7.97 -26.06
C TYR A 276 11.37 -7.24 -25.74
N LEU A 277 11.93 -7.47 -24.54
CA LEU A 277 13.22 -6.93 -24.12
C LEU A 277 14.40 -7.59 -24.84
N ALA A 278 14.37 -8.91 -25.02
CA ALA A 278 15.40 -9.66 -25.75
C ALA A 278 15.53 -9.18 -27.20
N GLN A 279 14.41 -8.87 -27.86
CA GLN A 279 14.41 -8.22 -29.18
C GLN A 279 15.15 -6.89 -29.19
N ARG A 280 15.34 -6.23 -28.04
CA ARG A 280 16.08 -4.97 -27.88
C ARG A 280 17.47 -5.16 -27.29
N GLY A 281 17.93 -6.42 -27.19
CA GLY A 281 19.25 -6.77 -26.67
C GLY A 281 19.33 -6.80 -25.15
N MET A 282 18.21 -6.74 -24.43
CA MET A 282 18.16 -6.78 -22.97
C MET A 282 17.68 -8.16 -22.50
N GLU A 283 18.61 -9.10 -22.37
CA GLU A 283 18.29 -10.44 -21.87
C GLU A 283 18.47 -10.52 -20.34
N PRO A 284 17.45 -10.92 -19.58
CA PRO A 284 17.57 -11.07 -18.13
C PRO A 284 18.50 -12.24 -17.77
N LEU A 285 19.23 -12.09 -16.66
CA LEU A 285 20.18 -13.07 -16.12
C LEU A 285 19.69 -13.70 -14.81
N PHE A 286 18.82 -13.01 -14.06
CA PHE A 286 18.29 -13.47 -12.77
C PHE A 286 16.93 -14.19 -12.92
N PHE A 287 16.26 -14.02 -14.07
CA PHE A 287 15.03 -14.70 -14.47
C PHE A 287 13.85 -14.46 -13.53
N THR A 288 13.71 -13.20 -13.07
CA THR A 288 12.59 -12.73 -12.25
C THR A 288 11.74 -11.73 -13.04
N ASP A 289 10.46 -11.61 -12.67
CA ASP A 289 9.56 -10.60 -13.25
C ASP A 289 10.03 -9.19 -12.91
N THR A 290 10.59 -9.03 -11.72
CA THR A 290 11.07 -7.75 -11.22
C THR A 290 12.32 -7.26 -11.95
N GLU A 291 13.23 -8.15 -12.34
CA GLU A 291 14.36 -7.81 -13.21
C GLU A 291 13.86 -7.32 -14.57
N VAL A 292 12.89 -8.04 -15.16
CA VAL A 292 12.26 -7.67 -16.43
C VAL A 292 11.55 -6.31 -16.32
N GLY A 293 10.86 -6.05 -15.20
CA GLY A 293 10.26 -4.74 -14.90
C GLY A 293 11.30 -3.62 -14.81
N ALA A 294 12.42 -3.84 -14.10
CA ALA A 294 13.51 -2.88 -13.99
C ALA A 294 14.15 -2.57 -15.37
N LEU A 295 14.35 -3.61 -16.20
CA LEU A 295 14.85 -3.47 -17.56
C LEU A 295 13.86 -2.71 -18.48
N ALA A 296 12.56 -2.97 -18.35
CA ALA A 296 11.53 -2.24 -19.09
C ALA A 296 11.48 -0.76 -18.70
N PHE A 297 11.61 -0.45 -17.41
CA PHE A 297 11.70 0.92 -16.92
C PHE A 297 12.94 1.64 -17.49
N ASP A 298 14.13 1.04 -17.44
CA ASP A 298 15.37 1.59 -18.05
C ASP A 298 15.22 1.85 -19.54
N LEU A 299 14.66 0.88 -20.27
CA LEU A 299 14.44 0.98 -21.70
C LEU A 299 13.55 2.17 -22.05
N HIS A 300 12.40 2.30 -21.39
CA HIS A 300 11.44 3.34 -21.73
C HIS A 300 11.91 4.73 -21.27
N ARG A 301 12.48 4.84 -20.07
CA ARG A 301 12.99 6.10 -19.53
C ARG A 301 14.26 6.56 -20.23
N ARG A 302 15.34 5.79 -20.14
CA ARG A 302 16.69 6.25 -20.52
C ARG A 302 16.99 6.00 -21.98
N VAL A 303 16.63 4.82 -22.51
CA VAL A 303 16.96 4.48 -23.90
C VAL A 303 16.01 5.17 -24.88
N TYR A 304 14.70 5.20 -24.61
CA TYR A 304 13.73 5.89 -25.46
C TYR A 304 13.52 7.36 -25.09
N GLY A 305 13.99 7.80 -23.92
CA GLY A 305 13.87 9.20 -23.51
C GLY A 305 12.44 9.64 -23.22
N TYR A 306 11.56 8.73 -22.82
CA TYR A 306 10.16 9.07 -22.52
C TYR A 306 10.08 9.90 -21.25
N SER A 307 9.12 10.84 -21.23
CA SER A 307 8.70 11.51 -19.99
C SER A 307 8.17 10.49 -18.99
N MET A 308 8.21 10.81 -17.70
CA MET A 308 7.74 9.86 -16.68
C MET A 308 6.29 9.44 -16.88
N GLU A 309 5.41 10.36 -17.30
CA GLU A 309 4.03 10.05 -17.69
C GLU A 309 3.98 8.93 -18.76
N ASN A 310 4.77 9.06 -19.81
CA ASN A 310 4.82 8.12 -20.93
C ASN A 310 5.50 6.79 -20.54
N VAL A 311 6.47 6.82 -19.62
CA VAL A 311 7.04 5.61 -19.02
C VAL A 311 5.96 4.87 -18.23
N ILE A 312 5.20 5.57 -17.38
CA ILE A 312 4.10 4.97 -16.62
C ILE A 312 3.04 4.42 -17.57
N GLU A 313 2.63 5.17 -18.60
CA GLU A 313 1.67 4.69 -19.60
C GLU A 313 2.16 3.44 -20.34
N SER A 314 3.44 3.35 -20.66
CA SER A 314 4.00 2.17 -21.32
C SER A 314 4.03 0.92 -20.43
N LEU A 315 3.99 1.08 -19.11
CA LEU A 315 4.00 -0.01 -18.13
C LEU A 315 2.59 -0.36 -17.64
N ALA A 316 1.80 0.65 -17.27
CA ALA A 316 0.40 0.57 -16.84
C ALA A 316 -0.49 1.36 -17.83
N PRO A 317 -0.88 0.74 -18.96
CA PRO A 317 -1.62 1.43 -20.02
C PRO A 317 -3.02 1.82 -19.57
N THR A 318 -3.41 3.07 -19.85
CA THR A 318 -4.77 3.57 -19.59
C THR A 318 -5.76 3.01 -20.62
N SER A 319 -6.78 2.28 -20.17
CA SER A 319 -7.72 1.56 -21.03
C SER A 319 -9.18 2.00 -20.89
N GLU A 320 -10.05 1.50 -21.78
CA GLU A 320 -11.51 1.58 -21.69
C GLU A 320 -12.05 3.00 -21.44
N LEU A 321 -12.92 3.18 -20.45
CA LEU A 321 -13.52 4.47 -20.12
C LEU A 321 -12.45 5.51 -19.78
N ASP A 322 -11.42 5.14 -19.04
CA ASP A 322 -10.35 6.08 -18.68
C ASP A 322 -9.67 6.65 -19.90
N TYR A 323 -9.37 5.81 -20.89
CA TYR A 323 -8.80 6.28 -22.14
C TYR A 323 -9.71 7.28 -22.86
N VAL A 324 -11.03 7.04 -22.87
CA VAL A 324 -12.01 7.94 -23.50
C VAL A 324 -12.11 9.28 -22.77
N MET A 325 -11.92 9.28 -21.45
CA MET A 325 -11.98 10.50 -20.63
C MET A 325 -10.74 11.39 -20.75
N LEU A 326 -9.64 10.88 -21.31
CA LEU A 326 -8.43 11.67 -21.54
C LEU A 326 -8.65 12.75 -22.63
N PRO A 327 -7.94 13.89 -22.55
CA PRO A 327 -7.87 14.85 -23.64
C PRO A 327 -7.38 14.22 -24.96
N GLU A 328 -7.90 14.67 -26.11
CA GLU A 328 -7.56 14.12 -27.44
C GLU A 328 -6.05 14.06 -27.72
N GLU A 329 -5.29 15.06 -27.27
CA GLU A 329 -3.83 15.11 -27.42
C GLU A 329 -3.13 13.95 -26.68
N LYS A 330 -3.58 13.62 -25.47
CA LYS A 330 -3.05 12.47 -24.72
C LYS A 330 -3.46 11.16 -25.37
N GLN A 331 -4.70 11.06 -25.87
CA GLN A 331 -5.17 9.86 -26.57
C GLN A 331 -4.28 9.52 -27.78
N GLU A 332 -3.88 10.51 -28.59
CA GLU A 332 -2.99 10.28 -29.74
C GLU A 332 -1.64 9.66 -29.32
N VAL A 333 -1.00 10.26 -28.31
CA VAL A 333 0.29 9.79 -27.79
C VAL A 333 0.16 8.41 -27.14
N TYR A 334 -0.85 8.21 -26.31
CA TYR A 334 -1.07 6.95 -25.59
C TYR A 334 -1.39 5.82 -26.58
N SER A 335 -2.19 6.08 -27.62
CA SER A 335 -2.45 5.12 -28.69
C SER A 335 -1.16 4.66 -29.38
N ALA A 336 -0.22 5.57 -29.64
CA ALA A 336 1.06 5.25 -30.23
C ALA A 336 1.95 4.42 -29.29
N ILE A 337 1.99 4.78 -28.01
CA ILE A 337 2.72 4.03 -26.97
C ILE A 337 2.13 2.63 -26.84
N GLN A 338 0.83 2.49 -26.61
CA GLN A 338 0.16 1.20 -26.43
C GLN A 338 0.38 0.29 -27.65
N ARG A 339 0.20 0.78 -28.88
CA ARG A 339 0.44 -0.02 -30.11
C ARG A 339 1.88 -0.52 -30.23
N THR A 340 2.84 0.21 -29.67
CA THR A 340 4.27 -0.11 -29.75
C THR A 340 4.73 -1.01 -28.60
N HIS A 341 4.17 -0.82 -27.41
CA HIS A 341 4.70 -1.36 -26.15
C HIS A 341 3.81 -2.41 -25.48
N ILE A 342 2.57 -2.67 -25.94
CA ILE A 342 1.63 -3.55 -25.21
C ILE A 342 2.18 -4.96 -24.90
N HIS A 343 3.03 -5.51 -25.78
CA HIS A 343 3.66 -6.82 -25.55
C HIS A 343 4.80 -6.78 -24.51
N GLY A 344 5.31 -5.60 -24.21
CA GLY A 344 6.28 -5.29 -23.17
C GLY A 344 5.68 -4.64 -21.92
N SER A 345 4.38 -4.34 -21.90
CA SER A 345 3.67 -3.84 -20.73
C SER A 345 3.39 -4.99 -19.76
N PRO A 346 3.75 -4.89 -18.48
CA PRO A 346 3.42 -5.90 -17.48
C PRO A 346 1.91 -6.10 -17.32
N ASP A 347 1.48 -7.37 -17.30
CA ASP A 347 0.09 -7.76 -17.07
C ASP A 347 -0.02 -8.77 -15.90
N GLY A 348 -1.20 -8.92 -15.33
CA GLY A 348 -1.44 -9.69 -14.12
C GLY A 348 -1.22 -8.89 -12.84
N PRO A 349 -1.14 -9.55 -11.68
CA PRO A 349 -1.10 -8.87 -10.40
C PRO A 349 0.27 -8.26 -10.10
N TRP A 350 0.38 -6.94 -10.04
CA TRP A 350 1.64 -6.28 -9.69
C TRP A 350 1.47 -4.90 -9.06
N PHE A 351 2.37 -4.55 -8.15
CA PHE A 351 2.56 -3.20 -7.65
C PHE A 351 4.05 -2.87 -7.68
N PHE A 352 4.45 -1.79 -8.35
CA PHE A 352 5.84 -1.34 -8.38
C PHE A 352 6.09 -0.26 -7.36
N ILE A 353 7.23 -0.38 -6.68
CA ILE A 353 7.85 0.72 -5.96
C ILE A 353 9.25 0.92 -6.53
N ILE A 354 9.57 2.15 -6.92
CA ILE A 354 10.83 2.51 -7.57
C ILE A 354 11.49 3.61 -6.78
N ALA A 355 12.71 3.40 -6.32
CA ALA A 355 13.56 4.46 -5.77
C ALA A 355 14.50 4.91 -6.88
N GLN A 356 14.68 6.22 -7.03
CA GLN A 356 15.44 6.79 -8.12
C GLN A 356 16.23 8.01 -7.65
N SER A 357 17.48 8.06 -8.08
CA SER A 357 18.30 9.28 -8.03
C SER A 357 18.22 9.98 -9.38
N GLU A 358 17.79 11.23 -9.44
CA GLU A 358 17.74 12.01 -10.68
C GLU A 358 18.42 13.36 -10.46
N GLY A 359 19.73 13.38 -10.72
CA GLY A 359 20.57 14.54 -10.41
C GLY A 359 20.60 14.80 -8.91
N THR A 360 19.94 15.86 -8.47
CA THR A 360 19.82 16.22 -7.05
C THR A 360 18.46 15.86 -6.44
N THR A 361 17.54 15.35 -7.25
CA THR A 361 16.22 14.90 -6.80
C THR A 361 16.28 13.45 -6.36
N HIS A 362 15.78 13.17 -5.16
CA HIS A 362 15.62 11.81 -4.64
C HIS A 362 14.15 11.42 -4.71
N ARG A 363 13.81 10.41 -5.50
CA ARG A 363 12.44 10.09 -5.87
C ARG A 363 12.04 8.70 -5.39
N LEU A 364 10.82 8.59 -4.87
CA LEU A 364 10.08 7.33 -4.76
C LEU A 364 8.91 7.36 -5.76
N ILE A 365 8.60 6.24 -6.40
CA ILE A 365 7.47 6.11 -7.33
C ILE A 365 6.67 4.88 -6.93
N GLY A 366 5.35 5.01 -6.79
CA GLY A 366 4.44 3.86 -6.70
C GLY A 366 3.56 3.77 -7.94
N ILE A 367 3.48 2.60 -8.58
CA ILE A 367 2.66 2.36 -9.77
C ILE A 367 1.78 1.13 -9.54
N THR A 368 0.47 1.32 -9.63
CA THR A 368 -0.53 0.26 -9.45
C THR A 368 -0.86 -0.41 -10.78
N ASP A 369 -1.02 -1.74 -10.80
CA ASP A 369 -1.51 -2.45 -11.98
C ASP A 369 -2.92 -2.00 -12.39
N THR A 370 -3.23 -2.11 -13.68
CA THR A 370 -4.47 -1.63 -14.30
C THR A 370 -5.73 -2.38 -13.83
N SER A 371 -5.56 -3.58 -13.25
CA SER A 371 -6.66 -4.41 -12.74
C SER A 371 -6.77 -4.38 -11.21
N MET A 372 -5.93 -3.59 -10.54
CA MET A 372 -5.83 -3.46 -9.08
C MET A 372 -5.73 -4.81 -8.36
N LEU A 373 -4.99 -5.78 -8.89
CA LEU A 373 -4.97 -7.14 -8.34
C LEU A 373 -4.04 -7.32 -7.14
N ARG A 374 -3.27 -6.28 -6.78
CA ARG A 374 -2.40 -6.29 -5.61
C ARG A 374 -2.78 -5.23 -4.58
N PRO A 375 -2.61 -5.55 -3.28
CA PRO A 375 -2.82 -4.58 -2.21
C PRO A 375 -1.77 -3.48 -2.29
N GLN A 376 -2.21 -2.24 -2.19
CA GLN A 376 -1.37 -1.06 -2.09
C GLN A 376 -2.05 -0.01 -1.23
N VAL A 377 -1.26 0.72 -0.44
CA VAL A 377 -1.69 1.86 0.35
C VAL A 377 -0.67 2.97 0.16
N PHE A 378 -1.15 4.14 -0.20
CA PHE A 378 -0.38 5.37 -0.22
C PHE A 378 -0.71 6.21 1.01
N ALA A 379 0.26 6.97 1.51
CA ALA A 379 0.06 7.86 2.65
C ALA A 379 1.04 9.03 2.64
N TYR A 380 0.68 10.14 3.29
CA TYR A 380 1.61 11.22 3.61
C TYR A 380 1.34 11.80 5.00
N GLN A 381 2.38 12.36 5.61
CA GLN A 381 2.31 13.18 6.82
C GLN A 381 3.13 14.46 6.58
N ARG A 382 2.59 15.61 6.95
CA ARG A 382 3.32 16.88 6.90
C ARG A 382 3.12 17.73 8.15
N GLY A 383 4.22 17.90 8.88
CA GLY A 383 4.36 18.85 9.99
C GLY A 383 5.50 19.82 9.70
N GLU A 384 6.50 19.85 10.58
CA GLU A 384 7.78 20.53 10.33
C GLU A 384 8.63 19.83 9.27
N VAL A 385 8.31 18.57 9.00
CA VAL A 385 8.97 17.69 8.04
C VAL A 385 7.87 16.95 7.28
N GLY A 386 8.01 16.88 5.97
CA GLY A 386 7.22 16.04 5.07
C GLY A 386 7.78 14.62 4.96
N ILE A 387 6.89 13.63 5.01
CA ILE A 387 7.19 12.24 4.71
C ILE A 387 6.01 11.60 3.98
N ALA A 388 6.30 10.80 2.95
CA ALA A 388 5.29 10.05 2.21
C ALA A 388 5.70 8.60 2.04
N PHE A 389 4.69 7.76 1.78
CA PHE A 389 4.81 6.32 1.79
C PHE A 389 4.02 5.67 0.66
N CYS A 390 4.53 4.52 0.25
CA CYS A 390 3.74 3.51 -0.45
C CYS A 390 4.06 2.14 0.14
N GLY A 391 3.04 1.32 0.40
CA GLY A 391 3.22 0.03 1.05
C GLY A 391 2.16 -0.98 0.65
N SER A 392 2.41 -2.27 0.92
CA SER A 392 1.42 -3.32 0.63
C SER A 392 0.22 -3.26 1.57
N GLU A 393 0.41 -2.81 2.80
CA GLU A 393 -0.64 -2.78 3.82
C GLU A 393 -0.41 -1.60 4.78
N LYS A 394 -1.46 -0.93 5.24
CA LYS A 394 -1.40 0.20 6.20
C LYS A 394 -0.49 0.00 7.43
N GLN A 395 -0.47 -1.17 8.09
CA GLN A 395 0.32 -1.36 9.32
C GLN A 395 1.81 -1.15 9.11
N VAL A 396 2.31 -1.40 7.89
CA VAL A 396 3.74 -1.28 7.59
C VAL A 396 4.15 0.20 7.59
N ILE A 397 3.24 1.09 7.20
CA ILE A 397 3.41 2.55 7.26
C ILE A 397 3.33 3.00 8.71
N ASP A 398 2.30 2.54 9.44
CA ASP A 398 2.10 2.90 10.84
C ASP A 398 3.29 2.48 11.72
N ALA A 399 3.92 1.35 11.43
CA ALA A 399 5.10 0.88 12.15
C ALA A 399 6.32 1.82 11.98
N VAL A 400 6.51 2.41 10.79
CA VAL A 400 7.57 3.40 10.56
C VAL A 400 7.26 4.69 11.31
N LEU A 401 6.03 5.18 11.22
CA LEU A 401 5.59 6.39 11.92
C LEU A 401 5.64 6.22 13.45
N GLU A 402 5.29 5.04 13.98
CA GLU A 402 5.40 4.72 15.40
C GLU A 402 6.86 4.76 15.88
N SER A 403 7.78 4.20 15.08
CA SER A 403 9.21 4.23 15.38
C SER A 403 9.77 5.65 15.35
N LEU A 404 9.48 6.43 14.29
CA LEU A 404 9.91 7.83 14.16
C LEU A 404 9.38 8.70 15.29
N ALA A 405 8.08 8.63 15.58
CA ALA A 405 7.44 9.45 16.62
C ALA A 405 7.97 9.15 18.03
N SER A 406 8.59 7.99 18.25
CA SER A 406 9.21 7.63 19.53
C SER A 406 10.54 8.35 19.78
N GLU A 407 11.24 8.77 18.72
CA GLU A 407 12.55 9.44 18.79
C GLU A 407 12.47 10.93 18.39
N ASP A 408 11.57 11.30 17.48
CA ASP A 408 11.46 12.65 16.91
C ASP A 408 10.02 13.18 16.95
N LYS A 409 9.81 14.24 17.75
CA LYS A 409 8.50 14.86 18.00
C LYS A 409 7.90 15.62 16.81
N ARG A 410 8.70 15.81 15.74
CA ARG A 410 8.22 16.38 14.47
C ARG A 410 7.24 15.42 13.78
N PHE A 411 7.39 14.12 14.02
CA PHE A 411 6.47 13.08 13.55
C PHE A 411 5.46 12.69 14.63
N TRP A 412 4.35 12.09 14.21
CA TRP A 412 3.39 11.41 15.07
C TRP A 412 2.90 10.10 14.43
N ARG A 413 2.18 9.26 15.16
CA ARG A 413 1.97 7.84 14.80
C ARG A 413 0.95 7.60 13.68
N ARG A 414 0.34 8.67 13.15
CA ARG A 414 -0.77 8.60 12.19
C ARG A 414 -0.48 9.51 11.00
N ALA A 415 -0.60 9.00 9.78
CA ALA A 415 -0.50 9.83 8.58
C ALA A 415 -1.69 10.81 8.50
N ASP A 416 -1.50 11.91 7.76
CA ASP A 416 -2.57 12.85 7.47
C ASP A 416 -3.65 12.23 6.60
N GLU A 417 -3.22 11.42 5.63
CA GLU A 417 -4.09 10.74 4.69
C GLU A 417 -3.55 9.35 4.35
N TYR A 418 -4.47 8.42 4.11
CA TYR A 418 -4.22 7.09 3.56
C TYR A 418 -5.20 6.89 2.42
N TRP A 419 -4.75 6.32 1.29
CA TRP A 419 -5.66 6.01 0.17
C TRP A 419 -5.16 4.83 -0.65
N ASN A 420 -6.07 4.28 -1.45
CA ASN A 420 -5.76 3.32 -2.50
C ASN A 420 -5.91 4.01 -3.86
N ALA A 421 -5.06 3.67 -4.83
CA ALA A 421 -5.16 4.19 -6.19
C ALA A 421 -5.62 3.13 -7.21
N ARG A 422 -6.28 3.57 -8.30
CA ARG A 422 -6.68 2.70 -9.42
C ARG A 422 -5.72 2.85 -10.60
N GLY A 423 -5.00 1.78 -10.94
CA GLY A 423 -4.06 1.77 -12.06
C GLY A 423 -4.70 2.19 -13.37
N GLY A 424 -4.03 3.07 -14.11
CA GLY A 424 -4.50 3.53 -15.41
C GLY A 424 -5.64 4.55 -15.36
N SER A 425 -6.05 5.05 -14.18
CA SER A 425 -7.15 6.02 -14.06
C SER A 425 -6.90 7.30 -14.85
N TYR A 426 -7.95 7.88 -15.45
CA TYR A 426 -7.87 9.20 -16.11
C TYR A 426 -7.70 10.37 -15.14
N THR A 427 -7.88 10.14 -13.84
CA THR A 427 -7.83 11.19 -12.80
C THR A 427 -6.43 11.37 -12.20
N ASP A 428 -5.73 10.26 -11.92
CA ASP A 428 -4.39 10.28 -11.32
C ASP A 428 -3.41 9.25 -11.94
N GLY A 429 -3.89 8.39 -12.84
CA GLY A 429 -3.12 7.30 -13.43
C GLY A 429 -2.86 6.10 -12.53
N GLY A 430 -3.30 6.13 -11.27
CA GLY A 430 -2.98 5.12 -10.26
C GLY A 430 -1.50 5.08 -9.88
N ALA A 431 -0.79 6.19 -10.11
CA ALA A 431 0.64 6.30 -9.90
C ALA A 431 1.02 7.65 -9.30
N PHE A 432 1.92 7.63 -8.33
CA PHE A 432 2.37 8.81 -7.60
C PHE A 432 3.89 8.84 -7.52
N LEU A 433 4.46 10.03 -7.74
CA LEU A 433 5.87 10.34 -7.56
C LEU A 433 6.02 11.18 -6.30
N PHE A 434 6.99 10.81 -5.46
CA PHE A 434 7.35 11.50 -4.22
C PHE A 434 8.78 12.03 -4.38
N ASP A 435 8.89 13.28 -4.80
CA ASP A 435 10.17 13.93 -5.12
C ASP A 435 10.67 14.70 -3.92
N VAL A 436 11.84 14.34 -3.42
CA VAL A 436 12.57 15.11 -2.43
C VAL A 436 13.57 15.99 -3.19
N ILE A 437 13.24 17.27 -3.35
CA ILE A 437 14.00 18.24 -4.15
C ILE A 437 14.80 19.20 -3.24
N PRO A 438 15.99 19.65 -3.63
CA PRO A 438 16.73 20.67 -2.86
C PRO A 438 16.00 22.02 -2.84
N THR A 439 16.08 22.72 -1.71
CA THR A 439 15.58 24.10 -1.57
C THR A 439 16.73 25.13 -1.59
N GLU A 440 16.42 26.40 -1.84
CA GLU A 440 17.42 27.48 -1.94
C GLU A 440 18.23 27.70 -0.64
N ASP A 441 17.65 27.36 0.51
CA ASP A 441 18.27 27.45 1.83
C ASP A 441 19.11 26.23 2.21
N GLY A 442 19.26 25.26 1.29
CA GLY A 442 20.05 24.05 1.49
C GLY A 442 19.30 22.90 2.18
N GLY A 443 18.00 23.06 2.44
CA GLY A 443 17.11 21.99 2.87
C GLY A 443 16.61 21.14 1.69
N LYS A 444 15.57 20.35 1.96
CA LYS A 444 14.82 19.64 0.92
C LYS A 444 13.32 19.75 1.16
N GLU A 445 12.57 19.72 0.07
CA GLU A 445 11.11 19.74 0.06
C GLU A 445 10.57 18.49 -0.61
N LEU A 446 9.54 17.89 -0.01
CA LEU A 446 8.81 16.78 -0.59
C LEU A 446 7.70 17.33 -1.48
N VAL A 447 7.76 17.05 -2.78
CA VAL A 447 6.73 17.40 -3.76
C VAL A 447 6.12 16.12 -4.30
N MET A 448 4.80 16.00 -4.19
CA MET A 448 4.07 14.82 -4.65
C MET A 448 3.30 15.15 -5.93
N THR A 449 3.46 14.33 -6.97
CA THR A 449 2.71 14.47 -8.24
C THR A 449 2.06 13.15 -8.65
N ASN A 450 0.95 13.24 -9.39
CA ASN A 450 0.30 12.08 -10.02
C ASN A 450 0.96 11.75 -11.38
N LYS A 451 0.48 10.72 -12.09
CA LYS A 451 0.98 10.33 -13.43
C LYS A 451 1.05 11.48 -14.43
N PHE A 452 0.11 12.42 -14.37
CA PHE A 452 -0.04 13.54 -15.31
C PHE A 452 0.81 14.76 -14.94
N GLY A 453 1.53 14.71 -13.81
CA GLY A 453 2.33 15.81 -13.29
C GLY A 453 1.53 16.82 -12.47
N ASP A 454 0.26 16.54 -12.15
CA ASP A 454 -0.51 17.41 -11.26
C ASP A 454 -0.01 17.25 -9.83
N VAL A 455 0.16 18.38 -9.14
CA VAL A 455 0.61 18.40 -7.74
C VAL A 455 -0.52 17.90 -6.85
N VAL A 456 -0.22 16.89 -6.03
CA VAL A 456 -1.11 16.47 -4.95
C VAL A 456 -0.82 17.33 -3.74
N ASP A 457 -1.86 17.96 -3.19
CA ASP A 457 -1.73 18.81 -2.00
C ASP A 457 -1.34 17.97 -0.78
N THR A 458 -0.08 18.08 -0.37
CA THR A 458 0.45 17.47 0.85
C THR A 458 0.56 18.46 2.01
N HIS A 459 -0.08 19.64 1.91
CA HIS A 459 -0.07 20.70 2.90
C HIS A 459 -1.45 20.87 3.56
N PRO A 460 -1.91 19.90 4.36
CA PRO A 460 -3.22 19.98 4.99
C PRO A 460 -3.28 21.23 5.89
N SER A 461 -4.47 21.72 6.25
CA SER A 461 -4.61 22.89 7.14
C SER A 461 -4.69 22.53 8.64
N GLY A 462 -4.19 23.41 9.50
CA GLY A 462 -4.22 23.25 10.96
C GLY A 462 -2.85 23.20 11.61
N GLU A 463 -2.81 23.67 12.86
CA GLU A 463 -1.65 23.70 13.74
C GLU A 463 -1.28 22.28 14.14
N HIS A 464 -0.04 21.88 13.87
CA HIS A 464 0.48 20.54 14.16
C HIS A 464 1.48 20.52 15.33
N ARG A 465 1.90 21.68 15.86
CA ARG A 465 2.80 21.75 17.00
C ARG A 465 2.02 21.57 18.30
N ALA A 466 1.99 20.33 18.78
CA ALA A 466 1.44 20.04 20.10
C ALA A 466 2.27 20.75 21.19
N ALA A 467 1.57 21.39 22.13
CA ALA A 467 2.12 21.97 23.34
C ALA A 467 1.77 21.08 24.56
N ASP A 468 2.26 21.45 25.75
CA ASP A 468 1.83 20.81 26.98
C ASP A 468 0.37 21.14 27.29
N ALA A 469 -0.34 20.22 27.96
CA ALA A 469 -1.71 20.43 28.38
C ALA A 469 -1.84 21.65 29.31
N ALA A 470 -2.94 22.39 29.17
CA ALA A 470 -3.30 23.46 30.09
C ALA A 470 -3.62 22.89 31.49
N ASN A 471 -3.48 23.71 32.53
CA ASN A 471 -3.76 23.29 33.91
C ASN A 471 -5.21 22.85 34.14
N GLU A 472 -6.16 23.41 33.39
CA GLU A 472 -7.59 23.10 33.51
C GLU A 472 -8.22 22.96 32.12
N SER A 473 -9.12 21.98 31.96
CA SER A 473 -9.95 21.87 30.76
C SER A 473 -11.01 22.97 30.76
N PRO A 474 -11.34 23.55 29.58
CA PRO A 474 -12.49 24.43 29.45
C PRO A 474 -13.84 23.71 29.65
N LEU A 475 -13.85 22.37 29.67
CA LEU A 475 -15.05 21.56 29.83
C LEU A 475 -15.08 20.84 31.18
N TRP A 476 -16.29 20.69 31.73
CA TRP A 476 -16.54 19.99 32.98
C TRP A 476 -17.56 18.86 32.79
N PHE A 477 -17.08 17.62 32.78
CA PHE A 477 -17.88 16.45 32.41
C PHE A 477 -18.74 15.84 33.53
N ARG A 478 -18.69 16.39 34.74
CA ARG A 478 -19.36 15.77 35.89
C ARG A 478 -20.87 15.74 35.70
N LYS A 479 -21.46 14.54 35.81
CA LYS A 479 -22.91 14.26 35.61
C LYS A 479 -23.41 14.40 34.17
N MET A 480 -22.53 14.53 33.18
CA MET A 480 -22.91 14.42 31.77
C MET A 480 -22.89 12.95 31.36
N ASP A 481 -23.87 12.51 30.58
CA ASP A 481 -23.75 11.24 29.85
C ASP A 481 -22.72 11.39 28.70
N SER A 482 -22.37 10.28 28.05
CA SER A 482 -21.33 10.26 27.02
C SER A 482 -21.75 11.04 25.76
N GLU A 483 -23.05 11.11 25.47
CA GLU A 483 -23.59 11.82 24.33
C GLU A 483 -23.53 13.34 24.51
N LEU A 484 -24.01 13.86 25.64
CA LEU A 484 -23.91 15.28 25.96
C LEU A 484 -22.45 15.73 26.08
N ALA A 485 -21.58 14.89 26.63
CA ALA A 485 -20.15 15.15 26.69
C ALA A 485 -19.54 15.24 25.28
N TYR A 486 -19.91 14.34 24.38
CA TYR A 486 -19.46 14.35 22.98
C TYR A 486 -19.85 15.66 22.28
N PHE A 487 -21.12 16.06 22.36
CA PHE A 487 -21.56 17.32 21.75
C PHE A 487 -20.91 18.55 22.38
N SER A 488 -20.65 18.53 23.69
CA SER A 488 -19.94 19.62 24.37
C SER A 488 -18.48 19.75 23.89
N VAL A 489 -17.81 18.62 23.62
CA VAL A 489 -16.47 18.62 23.01
C VAL A 489 -16.54 19.20 21.60
N LEU A 490 -17.48 18.75 20.76
CA LEU A 490 -17.63 19.24 19.39
C LEU A 490 -17.93 20.74 19.30
N GLU A 491 -18.72 21.28 20.23
CA GLU A 491 -19.02 22.71 20.28
C GLU A 491 -17.79 23.55 20.68
N ALA A 492 -16.97 23.03 21.61
CA ALA A 492 -15.85 23.80 22.17
C ALA A 492 -14.54 23.62 21.39
N LEU A 493 -14.29 22.43 20.80
CA LEU A 493 -13.02 22.08 20.14
C LEU A 493 -12.59 23.06 19.04
N PRO A 494 -13.49 23.59 18.18
CA PRO A 494 -13.11 24.57 17.16
C PRO A 494 -12.50 25.87 17.73
N HIS A 495 -12.73 26.13 19.01
CA HIS A 495 -12.26 27.32 19.72
C HIS A 495 -11.07 27.05 20.66
N MET A 496 -10.54 25.82 20.66
CA MET A 496 -9.40 25.42 21.49
C MET A 496 -8.07 25.50 20.74
N GLY A 497 -7.00 25.82 21.48
CA GLY A 497 -5.64 25.49 21.08
C GLY A 497 -5.22 24.11 21.58
N TRP A 498 -4.00 23.69 21.25
CA TRP A 498 -3.45 22.41 21.70
C TRP A 498 -3.48 22.22 23.24
N PRO A 499 -3.09 23.22 24.06
CA PRO A 499 -3.13 23.06 25.52
C PRO A 499 -4.52 22.71 26.07
N GLU A 500 -5.56 23.41 25.63
CA GLU A 500 -6.94 23.20 26.08
C GLU A 500 -7.51 21.88 25.57
N ALA A 501 -7.19 21.50 24.34
CA ALA A 501 -7.64 20.25 23.74
C ALA A 501 -7.05 19.03 24.46
N LEU A 502 -5.75 19.06 24.78
CA LEU A 502 -5.10 18.00 25.56
C LEU A 502 -5.60 17.96 27.00
N ALA A 503 -5.78 19.12 27.66
CA ALA A 503 -6.39 19.18 28.99
C ALA A 503 -7.81 18.59 29.01
N THR A 504 -8.55 18.73 27.90
CA THR A 504 -9.87 18.12 27.73
C THR A 504 -9.80 16.60 27.67
N LEU A 505 -8.82 16.02 26.97
CA LEU A 505 -8.60 14.56 27.00
C LEU A 505 -8.22 14.08 28.41
N GLU A 506 -7.34 14.80 29.11
CA GLU A 506 -6.98 14.49 30.51
C GLU A 506 -8.18 14.57 31.47
N ALA A 507 -9.09 15.54 31.25
CA ALA A 507 -10.32 15.66 32.01
C ALA A 507 -11.30 14.50 31.74
N ILE A 508 -11.36 13.99 30.50
CA ILE A 508 -12.13 12.78 30.15
C ILE A 508 -11.56 11.57 30.90
N GLU A 509 -10.25 11.35 30.85
CA GLU A 509 -9.56 10.25 31.56
C GLU A 509 -9.77 10.34 33.08
N SER A 510 -9.70 11.55 33.64
CA SER A 510 -9.92 11.77 35.07
C SER A 510 -11.37 11.47 35.47
N ASN A 511 -12.34 11.82 34.63
CA ASN A 511 -13.76 11.60 34.87
C ASN A 511 -14.14 10.10 34.82
N THR A 512 -13.36 9.25 34.14
CA THR A 512 -13.53 7.79 34.09
C THR A 512 -13.70 7.17 35.48
N SER A 513 -12.97 7.67 36.48
CA SER A 513 -13.04 7.18 37.86
C SER A 513 -14.43 7.33 38.50
N SER A 514 -15.23 8.29 38.04
CA SER A 514 -16.56 8.59 38.58
C SER A 514 -17.71 8.21 37.65
N ALA A 515 -17.52 8.33 36.33
CA ALA A 515 -18.52 8.03 35.32
C ALA A 515 -18.45 6.58 34.79
N GLY A 516 -17.35 5.86 35.10
CA GLY A 516 -17.12 4.50 34.62
C GLY A 516 -16.36 4.45 33.29
N ARG A 517 -15.81 3.28 32.98
CA ARG A 517 -15.01 3.05 31.77
C ARG A 517 -15.85 2.97 30.51
N GLU A 518 -17.09 2.49 30.60
CA GLU A 518 -18.03 2.48 29.47
C GLU A 518 -18.30 3.90 28.96
N TRP A 519 -18.48 4.86 29.88
CA TRP A 519 -18.70 6.27 29.52
C TRP A 519 -17.51 6.84 28.71
N SER A 520 -16.28 6.55 29.15
CA SER A 520 -15.08 7.00 28.43
C SER A 520 -14.88 6.27 27.11
N TRP A 521 -15.19 4.96 27.06
CA TRP A 521 -15.18 4.18 25.83
C TRP A 521 -16.10 4.80 24.79
N ASP A 522 -17.38 5.01 25.14
CA ASP A 522 -18.38 5.59 24.24
C ASP A 522 -17.98 6.99 23.73
N LEU A 523 -17.44 7.84 24.60
CA LEU A 523 -17.04 9.19 24.23
C LEU A 523 -15.80 9.19 23.32
N LEU A 524 -14.73 8.50 23.72
CA LEU A 524 -13.45 8.54 23.02
C LEU A 524 -13.50 7.77 21.69
N SER A 525 -14.23 6.65 21.61
CA SER A 525 -14.48 5.95 20.33
C SER A 525 -15.24 6.83 19.34
N ARG A 526 -16.32 7.51 19.76
CA ARG A 526 -17.04 8.46 18.89
C ARG A 526 -16.14 9.61 18.41
N LEU A 527 -15.27 10.14 19.28
CA LEU A 527 -14.27 11.15 18.90
C LEU A 527 -13.23 10.60 17.92
N LEU A 528 -12.88 9.31 18.00
CA LEU A 528 -11.97 8.68 17.05
C LEU A 528 -12.62 8.46 15.67
N ASP A 529 -13.87 8.01 15.67
CA ASP A 529 -14.55 7.45 14.50
C ASP A 529 -15.32 8.47 13.66
N ARG A 530 -15.91 9.49 14.29
CA ARG A 530 -16.77 10.45 13.58
C ARG A 530 -15.99 11.57 12.90
N LYS A 531 -16.60 12.14 11.86
CA LYS A 531 -16.09 13.31 11.15
C LYS A 531 -16.72 14.57 11.77
N TYR A 532 -15.88 15.53 12.13
CA TYR A 532 -16.26 16.76 12.83
C TYR A 532 -15.14 17.80 12.72
N ASP A 533 -15.48 19.06 12.96
CA ASP A 533 -14.58 20.19 12.91
C ASP A 533 -13.58 20.20 14.08
N THR A 534 -12.29 20.16 13.76
CA THR A 534 -11.19 20.27 14.74
C THR A 534 -10.69 21.71 14.90
N GLY A 535 -11.33 22.67 14.25
CA GLY A 535 -10.95 24.08 14.21
C GLY A 535 -9.52 24.26 13.73
N SER A 536 -8.70 24.89 14.58
CA SER A 536 -7.29 25.14 14.26
C SER A 536 -6.39 23.91 14.40
N LEU A 537 -6.85 22.82 15.02
CA LEU A 537 -6.00 21.67 15.31
C LEU A 537 -5.82 20.77 14.09
N ARG A 538 -4.60 20.31 13.86
CA ARG A 538 -4.31 19.25 12.89
C ARG A 538 -5.08 17.98 13.26
N ARG A 539 -6.03 17.57 12.40
CA ARG A 539 -6.91 16.41 12.63
C ARG A 539 -6.15 15.11 12.89
N SER A 540 -5.16 14.76 12.08
CA SER A 540 -4.40 13.51 12.22
C SER A 540 -3.70 13.39 13.57
N ARG A 541 -3.08 14.48 14.04
CA ARG A 541 -2.42 14.58 15.35
C ARG A 541 -3.43 14.61 16.50
N TRP A 542 -4.60 15.22 16.30
CA TRP A 542 -5.69 15.18 17.26
C TRP A 542 -6.20 13.75 17.45
N LEU A 543 -6.48 13.05 16.35
CA LEU A 543 -6.92 11.65 16.39
C LEU A 543 -5.85 10.72 16.99
N ASP A 544 -4.56 10.96 16.74
CA ASP A 544 -3.47 10.23 17.41
C ASP A 544 -3.52 10.41 18.94
N SER A 545 -3.84 11.62 19.41
CA SER A 545 -3.98 11.94 20.84
C SER A 545 -5.25 11.30 21.44
N VAL A 546 -6.38 11.33 20.72
CA VAL A 546 -7.64 10.67 21.12
C VAL A 546 -7.44 9.17 21.23
N GLU A 547 -6.82 8.53 20.23
CA GLU A 547 -6.53 7.09 20.24
C GLU A 547 -5.59 6.72 21.40
N ALA A 548 -4.57 7.54 21.66
CA ALA A 548 -3.69 7.35 22.82
C ALA A 548 -4.48 7.33 24.14
N SER A 549 -5.40 8.29 24.29
CA SER A 549 -6.26 8.44 25.47
C SER A 549 -7.22 7.25 25.64
N LEU A 550 -7.85 6.84 24.54
CA LEU A 550 -8.72 5.67 24.48
C LEU A 550 -7.98 4.40 24.93
N ILE A 551 -6.83 4.12 24.31
CA ILE A 551 -6.00 2.95 24.59
C ILE A 551 -5.54 2.94 26.05
N ARG A 552 -5.06 4.07 26.60
CA ARG A 552 -4.65 4.15 28.01
C ARG A 552 -5.82 3.81 28.94
N THR A 553 -7.00 4.38 28.67
CA THR A 553 -8.20 4.23 29.49
C THR A 553 -8.68 2.76 29.55
N ILE A 554 -8.70 2.07 28.41
CA ILE A 554 -9.12 0.66 28.33
C ILE A 554 -8.04 -0.31 28.79
N SER A 555 -6.76 -0.02 28.54
CA SER A 555 -5.63 -0.86 29.00
C SER A 555 -5.54 -0.94 30.52
N ALA A 556 -6.02 0.08 31.23
CA ALA A 556 -6.10 0.07 32.70
C ALA A 556 -6.93 -1.11 33.24
N SER A 557 -7.87 -1.67 32.46
CA SER A 557 -8.67 -2.85 32.85
C SER A 557 -7.83 -4.09 33.17
N ARG A 558 -6.57 -4.17 32.70
CA ARG A 558 -5.62 -5.24 33.03
C ARG A 558 -5.24 -5.28 34.50
N HIS A 559 -5.17 -4.11 35.15
CA HIS A 559 -4.75 -3.98 36.55
C HIS A 559 -5.89 -3.47 37.45
N GLN A 560 -6.93 -2.87 36.86
CA GLN A 560 -8.11 -2.31 37.52
C GLN A 560 -9.38 -2.76 36.76
N PRO A 561 -9.73 -4.06 36.81
CA PRO A 561 -10.96 -4.55 36.20
C PRO A 561 -12.18 -3.90 36.87
N CYS A 562 -13.26 -3.76 36.11
CA CYS A 562 -14.56 -3.28 36.58
C CYS A 562 -15.68 -4.16 36.03
N ASP A 563 -16.92 -3.86 36.41
CA ASP A 563 -18.10 -4.62 35.98
C ASP A 563 -18.24 -4.68 34.44
N ASP A 564 -17.76 -3.64 33.73
CA ASP A 564 -17.87 -3.53 32.28
C ASP A 564 -16.63 -4.03 31.51
N PHE A 565 -15.43 -3.98 32.11
CA PHE A 565 -14.17 -4.33 31.42
C PHE A 565 -13.20 -5.11 32.30
N VAL A 566 -12.60 -6.15 31.72
CA VAL A 566 -11.43 -6.84 32.26
C VAL A 566 -10.35 -6.96 31.20
N GLY A 567 -9.10 -6.70 31.57
CA GLY A 567 -7.97 -6.88 30.66
C GLY A 567 -7.34 -8.25 30.81
N GLN A 568 -6.86 -8.82 29.70
CA GLN A 568 -6.05 -10.02 29.75
C GLN A 568 -4.71 -9.74 30.45
N VAL A 569 -4.41 -10.47 31.53
CA VAL A 569 -3.25 -10.19 32.40
C VAL A 569 -1.95 -10.78 31.84
N THR A 570 -2.00 -12.00 31.30
CA THR A 570 -0.88 -12.71 30.68
C THR A 570 -1.36 -13.47 29.45
N LEU A 571 -0.45 -13.84 28.54
CA LEU A 571 -0.76 -14.67 27.39
C LEU A 571 -1.48 -15.97 27.81
N GLY A 572 -2.60 -16.30 27.15
CA GLY A 572 -3.40 -17.49 27.46
C GLY A 572 -4.17 -17.44 28.79
N HIS A 573 -4.20 -16.29 29.48
CA HIS A 573 -5.08 -16.10 30.63
C HIS A 573 -6.52 -15.92 30.15
N HIS A 574 -7.39 -16.87 30.51
CA HIS A 574 -8.81 -16.87 30.15
C HIS A 574 -9.67 -16.68 31.42
N PRO A 575 -9.86 -15.44 31.91
CA PRO A 575 -10.74 -15.20 33.04
C PRO A 575 -12.19 -15.55 32.65
N ALA A 576 -13.04 -15.89 33.63
CA ALA A 576 -14.46 -16.04 33.36
C ALA A 576 -15.14 -14.66 33.31
N PRO A 577 -16.10 -14.42 32.39
CA PRO A 577 -16.88 -13.19 32.39
C PRO A 577 -17.77 -13.10 33.64
N ALA A 578 -17.87 -11.91 34.23
CA ALA A 578 -18.78 -11.62 35.34
C ALA A 578 -20.23 -11.44 34.87
N SER A 579 -20.43 -11.05 33.60
CA SER A 579 -21.73 -10.89 32.95
C SER A 579 -21.61 -11.03 31.43
N ASP A 580 -22.73 -11.25 30.75
CA ASP A 580 -22.80 -11.30 29.28
C ASP A 580 -22.45 -9.95 28.61
N THR A 581 -22.49 -8.85 29.37
CA THR A 581 -22.20 -7.50 28.87
C THR A 581 -20.78 -7.03 29.15
N GLN A 582 -20.01 -7.77 29.96
CA GLN A 582 -18.63 -7.44 30.27
C GLN A 582 -17.74 -7.68 29.05
N ARG A 583 -16.82 -6.76 28.79
CA ARG A 583 -15.84 -6.82 27.71
C ARG A 583 -14.49 -7.33 28.20
N ILE A 584 -13.86 -8.21 27.42
CA ILE A 584 -12.46 -8.53 27.59
C ILE A 584 -11.59 -7.67 26.68
N VAL A 585 -10.61 -6.98 27.25
CA VAL A 585 -9.61 -6.19 26.52
C VAL A 585 -8.38 -7.07 26.27
N VAL A 586 -8.02 -7.23 25.00
CA VAL A 586 -6.90 -8.07 24.56
C VAL A 586 -5.88 -7.19 23.83
N ASP A 587 -4.66 -7.14 24.38
CA ASP A 587 -3.52 -6.54 23.68
C ASP A 587 -3.03 -7.51 22.61
N ALA A 588 -3.08 -7.08 21.35
CA ALA A 588 -2.76 -7.92 20.22
C ALA A 588 -1.24 -8.15 20.07
N ARG A 589 -0.38 -7.22 20.52
CA ARG A 589 1.07 -7.24 20.27
C ARG A 589 1.79 -8.55 20.63
N PRO A 590 1.44 -9.25 21.73
CA PRO A 590 2.10 -10.51 22.08
C PRO A 590 1.76 -11.68 21.15
N TYR A 591 0.73 -11.54 20.31
CA TYR A 591 0.26 -12.61 19.43
C TYR A 591 0.87 -12.46 18.03
N PRO A 592 1.24 -13.57 17.36
CA PRO A 592 1.61 -13.53 15.96
C PRO A 592 0.38 -13.17 15.08
N PRO A 593 0.60 -12.53 13.91
CA PRO A 593 -0.48 -12.18 13.00
C PRO A 593 -1.33 -13.36 12.51
N GLU A 594 -0.72 -14.54 12.38
CA GLU A 594 -1.34 -15.78 11.90
C GLU A 594 -0.65 -17.03 12.50
N GLY A 595 -1.18 -18.22 12.20
CA GLY A 595 -0.66 -19.50 12.71
C GLY A 595 -1.37 -20.01 13.97
N THR A 596 -0.84 -21.09 14.55
CA THR A 596 -1.49 -21.84 15.64
C THR A 596 -1.54 -21.11 16.99
N ASN A 597 -0.69 -20.09 17.17
CA ASN A 597 -0.66 -19.25 18.36
C ASN A 597 -1.26 -17.85 18.10
N SER A 598 -1.96 -17.67 16.98
CA SER A 598 -2.47 -16.36 16.55
C SER A 598 -3.53 -15.77 17.47
N LEU A 599 -3.68 -14.45 17.39
CA LEU A 599 -4.74 -13.71 18.08
C LEU A 599 -6.12 -14.30 17.76
N ALA A 600 -6.40 -14.64 16.50
CA ALA A 600 -7.69 -15.19 16.08
C ALA A 600 -8.07 -16.45 16.87
N LEU A 601 -7.12 -17.39 17.06
CA LEU A 601 -7.37 -18.61 17.82
C LEU A 601 -7.50 -18.36 19.33
N GLU A 602 -6.80 -17.36 19.86
CA GLU A 602 -7.01 -16.92 21.25
C GLU A 602 -8.43 -16.38 21.45
N LEU A 603 -8.96 -15.58 20.52
CA LEU A 603 -10.33 -15.07 20.60
C LEU A 603 -11.36 -16.20 20.58
N VAL A 604 -11.14 -17.24 19.76
CA VAL A 604 -11.96 -18.46 19.77
C VAL A 604 -11.88 -19.18 21.11
N ALA A 605 -10.70 -19.24 21.73
CA ALA A 605 -10.52 -19.86 23.04
C ALA A 605 -11.26 -19.08 24.15
N LEU A 606 -11.15 -17.75 24.15
CA LEU A 606 -11.88 -16.87 25.04
C LEU A 606 -13.40 -16.99 24.84
N HIS A 607 -13.87 -17.08 23.59
CA HIS A 607 -15.28 -17.31 23.31
C HIS A 607 -15.78 -18.63 23.90
N LYS A 608 -15.01 -19.71 23.75
CA LYS A 608 -15.31 -21.01 24.39
C LYS A 608 -15.31 -20.94 25.93
N ALA A 609 -14.56 -20.00 26.51
CA ALA A 609 -14.58 -19.72 27.95
C ALA A 609 -15.79 -18.86 28.39
N GLY A 610 -16.66 -18.46 27.45
CA GLY A 610 -17.91 -17.74 27.72
C GLY A 610 -17.89 -16.27 27.33
N TRP A 611 -16.78 -15.74 26.79
CA TRP A 611 -16.71 -14.34 26.38
C TRP A 611 -17.55 -14.07 25.14
N LYS A 612 -18.31 -12.97 25.21
CA LYS A 612 -19.18 -12.49 24.13
C LYS A 612 -18.75 -11.15 23.58
N ARG A 613 -18.09 -10.30 24.38
CA ARG A 613 -17.68 -8.96 23.95
C ARG A 613 -16.18 -8.77 24.08
N PHE A 614 -15.56 -8.29 23.01
CA PHE A 614 -14.11 -8.21 22.86
C PHE A 614 -13.70 -6.81 22.45
N VAL A 615 -12.63 -6.29 23.06
CA VAL A 615 -11.96 -5.06 22.61
C VAL A 615 -10.51 -5.40 22.33
N LEU A 616 -10.12 -5.32 21.07
CA LEU A 616 -8.76 -5.60 20.62
C LEU A 616 -8.01 -4.30 20.47
N ILE A 617 -6.84 -4.20 21.09
CA ILE A 617 -5.98 -3.02 21.02
C ILE A 617 -4.64 -3.36 20.38
N HIS A 618 -4.01 -2.36 19.77
CA HIS A 618 -2.68 -2.48 19.17
C HIS A 618 -2.58 -3.56 18.08
N CYS A 619 -3.63 -3.71 17.26
CA CYS A 619 -3.54 -4.56 16.08
C CYS A 619 -2.46 -4.02 15.12
N ARG A 620 -1.60 -4.94 14.63
CA ARG A 620 -0.46 -4.66 13.74
C ARG A 620 -0.38 -5.71 12.63
N GLY A 621 -1.42 -5.77 11.79
CA GLY A 621 -1.54 -6.75 10.70
C GLY A 621 -2.11 -8.11 11.11
N HIS A 622 -2.74 -8.24 12.28
CA HIS A 622 -3.37 -9.50 12.72
C HIS A 622 -4.52 -9.91 11.80
N ARG A 623 -4.50 -11.17 11.36
CA ARG A 623 -5.44 -11.71 10.36
C ARG A 623 -6.53 -12.55 11.01
N PHE A 624 -7.60 -12.80 10.26
CA PHE A 624 -8.67 -13.75 10.62
C PHE A 624 -9.42 -13.42 11.93
N ILE A 625 -9.42 -12.16 12.37
CA ILE A 625 -10.19 -11.73 13.53
C ILE A 625 -11.68 -11.94 13.25
N GLY A 626 -12.38 -12.66 14.15
CA GLY A 626 -13.79 -13.04 13.98
C GLY A 626 -14.01 -14.39 13.29
N ASN A 627 -12.95 -15.08 12.86
CA ASN A 627 -13.04 -16.38 12.21
C ASN A 627 -13.06 -17.52 13.23
N GLY A 628 -13.78 -18.62 12.90
CA GLY A 628 -13.69 -19.88 13.66
C GLY A 628 -14.53 -19.93 14.94
N PHE A 629 -15.37 -18.93 15.21
CA PHE A 629 -16.28 -18.92 16.37
C PHE A 629 -17.41 -19.96 16.27
N GLY A 630 -17.72 -20.42 15.06
CA GLY A 630 -18.83 -21.34 14.79
C GLY A 630 -20.11 -20.60 14.36
N PRO A 631 -21.23 -21.33 14.23
CA PRO A 631 -22.52 -20.74 13.86
C PRO A 631 -23.15 -19.99 15.04
N ASP A 632 -24.19 -19.21 14.73
CA ASP A 632 -25.11 -18.58 15.70
C ASP A 632 -24.45 -17.60 16.70
N THR A 633 -23.51 -16.80 16.22
CA THR A 633 -22.73 -15.82 17.03
C THR A 633 -23.42 -14.46 17.19
N SER A 634 -24.76 -14.42 17.15
CA SER A 634 -25.53 -13.16 17.14
C SER A 634 -25.43 -12.32 18.42
N ASP A 635 -24.93 -12.90 19.51
CA ASP A 635 -24.67 -12.25 20.79
C ASP A 635 -23.20 -11.85 20.98
N VAL A 636 -22.35 -12.05 19.97
CA VAL A 636 -20.92 -11.73 20.00
C VAL A 636 -20.66 -10.35 19.39
N GLU A 637 -19.83 -9.55 20.06
CA GLU A 637 -19.40 -8.21 19.62
C GLU A 637 -17.87 -8.09 19.70
N ILE A 638 -17.23 -7.58 18.65
CA ILE A 638 -15.78 -7.38 18.57
C ILE A 638 -15.48 -5.97 18.09
N ASP A 639 -14.84 -5.17 18.95
CA ASP A 639 -14.29 -3.85 18.60
C ASP A 639 -12.78 -3.96 18.38
N VAL A 640 -12.29 -3.38 17.28
CA VAL A 640 -10.90 -3.53 16.84
C VAL A 640 -10.20 -2.19 16.64
N LEU A 641 -9.09 -1.97 17.36
CA LEU A 641 -8.27 -0.76 17.33
C LEU A 641 -6.84 -1.05 16.84
N GLY A 642 -6.31 -0.16 16.02
CA GLY A 642 -5.03 -0.31 15.33
C GLY A 642 -5.20 -0.69 13.86
N ALA A 643 -4.18 -1.32 13.27
CA ALA A 643 -4.22 -1.79 11.88
C ALA A 643 -4.41 -3.30 11.84
N VAL A 644 -5.54 -3.77 11.30
CA VAL A 644 -5.77 -5.21 11.05
C VAL A 644 -5.06 -5.67 9.79
N GLY A 645 -4.86 -6.98 9.64
CA GLY A 645 -4.51 -7.59 8.37
C GLY A 645 -5.74 -8.11 7.63
N ASP A 646 -5.51 -8.96 6.65
CA ASP A 646 -6.55 -9.60 5.84
C ASP A 646 -7.58 -10.41 6.65
N TYR A 647 -8.75 -10.61 6.04
CA TYR A 647 -9.79 -11.55 6.50
C TYR A 647 -10.51 -11.16 7.80
N LEU A 648 -10.58 -9.88 8.16
CA LEU A 648 -11.43 -9.42 9.26
C LEU A 648 -12.90 -9.83 9.01
N GLY A 649 -13.50 -10.56 9.95
CA GLY A 649 -14.89 -11.01 9.88
C GLY A 649 -15.17 -12.05 8.78
N SER A 650 -14.14 -12.74 8.29
CA SER A 650 -14.33 -13.74 7.25
C SER A 650 -14.99 -15.01 7.81
N GLY A 651 -16.03 -15.49 7.12
CA GLY A 651 -16.80 -16.66 7.53
C GLY A 651 -17.61 -16.48 8.83
N SER A 652 -17.79 -15.24 9.30
CA SER A 652 -18.58 -14.98 10.50
C SER A 652 -20.08 -15.20 10.25
N ASP A 653 -20.78 -15.64 11.30
CA ASP A 653 -22.21 -16.02 11.25
C ASP A 653 -22.97 -15.47 12.47
N GLY A 654 -23.34 -14.19 12.39
CA GLY A 654 -24.25 -13.52 13.34
C GLY A 654 -23.64 -12.33 14.09
N MET A 655 -22.34 -12.37 14.38
CA MET A 655 -21.68 -11.39 15.25
C MET A 655 -21.67 -9.94 14.70
N ARG A 656 -21.43 -9.01 15.62
CA ARG A 656 -21.13 -7.61 15.33
C ARG A 656 -19.62 -7.39 15.38
N ILE A 657 -19.05 -6.79 14.33
CA ILE A 657 -17.64 -6.42 14.29
C ILE A 657 -17.52 -4.94 13.93
N THR A 658 -16.79 -4.17 14.74
CA THR A 658 -16.51 -2.75 14.52
C THR A 658 -15.01 -2.55 14.34
N MET A 659 -14.61 -1.99 13.19
CA MET A 659 -13.23 -1.60 12.89
C MET A 659 -13.09 -0.08 13.05
N HIS A 660 -12.34 0.34 14.07
CA HIS A 660 -12.05 1.75 14.38
C HIS A 660 -10.91 2.29 13.50
N GLY A 661 -11.17 2.41 12.20
CA GLY A 661 -10.21 2.87 11.20
C GLY A 661 -10.34 2.11 9.88
N ASN A 662 -9.24 2.05 9.12
CA ASN A 662 -9.19 1.34 7.85
C ASN A 662 -9.04 -0.17 8.08
N ALA A 663 -9.67 -0.97 7.23
CA ALA A 663 -9.48 -2.41 7.15
C ALA A 663 -8.76 -2.78 5.84
N GLN A 664 -8.06 -3.92 5.83
CA GLN A 664 -7.31 -4.38 4.66
C GLN A 664 -8.19 -5.23 3.74
N ASP A 665 -7.59 -6.22 3.07
CA ASP A 665 -8.25 -7.02 2.05
C ASP A 665 -9.11 -8.14 2.63
N GLN A 666 -10.04 -8.62 1.80
CA GLN A 666 -10.88 -9.80 2.06
C GLN A 666 -11.69 -9.73 3.37
N VAL A 667 -11.92 -8.51 3.86
CA VAL A 667 -12.83 -8.21 4.96
C VAL A 667 -14.22 -8.73 4.60
N ALA A 668 -14.92 -9.37 5.54
CA ALA A 668 -16.24 -9.97 5.34
C ALA A 668 -16.31 -11.04 4.23
N GLN A 669 -15.19 -11.66 3.84
CA GLN A 669 -15.23 -12.77 2.89
C GLN A 669 -16.15 -13.89 3.42
N ILE A 670 -17.01 -14.42 2.56
CA ILE A 670 -18.02 -15.45 2.87
C ILE A 670 -18.85 -15.17 4.14
N HIS A 671 -18.98 -13.88 4.53
CA HIS A 671 -19.76 -13.45 5.68
C HIS A 671 -21.23 -13.86 5.50
N LYS A 672 -21.78 -14.56 6.48
CA LYS A 672 -23.11 -15.18 6.36
C LYS A 672 -24.22 -14.30 6.91
N ALA A 673 -24.03 -13.76 8.10
CA ALA A 673 -24.99 -12.94 8.82
C ALA A 673 -24.27 -12.11 9.89
N GLY A 674 -24.96 -11.12 10.45
CA GLY A 674 -24.43 -10.20 11.44
C GLY A 674 -24.26 -8.78 10.90
N GLU A 675 -23.44 -8.00 11.58
CA GLU A 675 -23.18 -6.60 11.22
C GLU A 675 -21.68 -6.30 11.27
N LEU A 676 -21.11 -5.79 10.19
CA LEU A 676 -19.71 -5.36 10.14
C LEU A 676 -19.66 -3.88 9.77
N VAL A 677 -18.95 -3.09 10.58
CA VAL A 677 -18.83 -1.64 10.46
C VAL A 677 -17.36 -1.26 10.37
N VAL A 678 -16.98 -0.48 9.35
CA VAL A 678 -15.62 0.03 9.15
C VAL A 678 -15.66 1.57 9.14
N HIS A 679 -14.97 2.19 10.09
CA HIS A 679 -14.89 3.66 10.23
C HIS A 679 -13.83 4.32 9.33
N GLY A 680 -13.34 3.59 8.34
CA GLY A 680 -12.36 4.04 7.36
C GLY A 680 -12.59 3.39 6.00
N ASP A 681 -11.52 3.19 5.25
CA ASP A 681 -11.52 2.51 3.95
C ASP A 681 -11.38 0.98 4.11
N VAL A 682 -11.77 0.24 3.08
CA VAL A 682 -11.56 -1.22 2.98
C VAL A 682 -10.73 -1.58 1.75
N GLY A 683 -9.87 -2.58 1.90
CA GLY A 683 -9.01 -3.10 0.83
C GLY A 683 -9.75 -3.94 -0.22
N GLN A 684 -8.95 -4.68 -1.00
CA GLN A 684 -9.39 -5.51 -2.12
C GLN A 684 -10.38 -6.60 -1.67
N CYS A 685 -11.31 -6.96 -2.55
CA CYS A 685 -12.21 -8.10 -2.36
C CYS A 685 -13.07 -8.02 -1.08
N TYR A 686 -13.44 -6.82 -0.64
CA TYR A 686 -14.39 -6.62 0.46
C TYR A 686 -15.69 -7.38 0.20
N GLY A 687 -16.12 -8.24 1.14
CA GLY A 687 -17.35 -9.03 0.99
C GLY A 687 -17.29 -10.10 -0.09
N TYR A 688 -16.10 -10.56 -0.49
CA TYR A 688 -15.93 -11.64 -1.46
C TYR A 688 -16.80 -12.85 -1.09
N GLY A 689 -17.71 -13.24 -1.98
CA GLY A 689 -18.56 -14.42 -1.78
C GLY A 689 -19.51 -14.33 -0.58
N ALA A 690 -19.75 -13.14 -0.01
CA ALA A 690 -20.66 -12.93 1.12
C ALA A 690 -22.06 -13.49 0.82
N LYS A 691 -22.75 -13.99 1.85
CA LYS A 691 -24.06 -14.66 1.75
C LYS A 691 -25.21 -13.84 2.31
N GLY A 692 -24.93 -12.89 3.19
CA GLY A 692 -25.94 -12.15 3.95
C GLY A 692 -25.29 -11.10 4.85
N GLY A 693 -26.04 -10.61 5.84
CA GLY A 693 -25.56 -9.63 6.82
C GLY A 693 -25.72 -8.16 6.38
N ARG A 694 -25.37 -7.26 7.29
CA ARG A 694 -25.37 -5.80 7.05
C ARG A 694 -23.95 -5.28 7.16
N LEU A 695 -23.48 -4.61 6.11
CA LEU A 695 -22.08 -4.26 5.91
C LEU A 695 -21.97 -2.76 5.67
N PHE A 696 -21.20 -2.04 6.49
CA PHE A 696 -21.13 -0.58 6.48
C PHE A 696 -19.68 -0.09 6.39
N VAL A 697 -19.39 0.79 5.43
CA VAL A 697 -18.07 1.40 5.23
C VAL A 697 -18.22 2.92 5.20
N LEU A 698 -17.46 3.63 6.04
CA LEU A 698 -17.43 5.09 6.06
C LEU A 698 -16.70 5.67 4.85
N GLY A 699 -15.58 5.06 4.47
CA GLY A 699 -14.74 5.50 3.38
C GLY A 699 -15.00 4.76 2.07
N ASN A 700 -13.93 4.56 1.33
CA ASN A 700 -13.89 3.90 0.03
C ASN A 700 -13.70 2.38 0.17
N ALA A 701 -14.10 1.67 -0.88
CA ALA A 701 -13.68 0.29 -1.11
C ALA A 701 -12.72 0.22 -2.28
N ALA A 702 -11.61 -0.50 -2.12
CA ALA A 702 -10.67 -0.78 -3.21
C ALA A 702 -11.29 -1.74 -4.25
N GLY A 703 -10.48 -2.45 -5.03
CA GLY A 703 -10.96 -3.25 -6.16
C GLY A 703 -11.84 -4.44 -5.76
N ARG A 704 -12.78 -4.79 -6.64
CA ARG A 704 -13.67 -5.97 -6.57
C ARG A 704 -14.52 -6.12 -5.29
N PRO A 705 -15.12 -5.06 -4.73
CA PRO A 705 -16.01 -5.21 -3.60
C PRO A 705 -17.26 -5.99 -4.01
N MET A 706 -17.70 -6.90 -3.15
CA MET A 706 -18.87 -7.78 -3.30
C MET A 706 -18.79 -8.76 -4.48
N ILE A 707 -17.59 -9.05 -4.97
CA ILE A 707 -17.41 -10.04 -6.03
C ILE A 707 -17.95 -11.41 -5.59
N ASN A 708 -18.71 -12.08 -6.47
CA ASN A 708 -19.31 -13.40 -6.23
C ASN A 708 -20.27 -13.50 -5.03
N ALA A 709 -20.71 -12.38 -4.46
CA ALA A 709 -21.64 -12.40 -3.35
C ALA A 709 -23.04 -12.87 -3.81
N VAL A 710 -23.73 -13.61 -2.94
CA VAL A 710 -25.00 -14.31 -3.20
C VAL A 710 -25.94 -14.11 -2.01
N GLY A 711 -27.21 -14.51 -2.14
CA GLY A 711 -28.13 -14.50 -1.00
C GLY A 711 -28.64 -13.09 -0.67
N SER A 712 -28.49 -12.63 0.57
CA SER A 712 -29.13 -11.38 1.05
C SER A 712 -28.19 -10.33 1.69
N PRO A 713 -26.94 -10.13 1.22
CA PRO A 713 -26.05 -9.11 1.80
C PRO A 713 -26.61 -7.71 1.53
N LYS A 714 -26.61 -6.86 2.56
CA LYS A 714 -27.03 -5.44 2.46
C LYS A 714 -25.85 -4.56 2.78
N VAL A 715 -25.41 -3.75 1.83
CA VAL A 715 -24.12 -3.05 1.91
C VAL A 715 -24.32 -1.56 1.75
N ILE A 716 -23.61 -0.75 2.55
CA ILE A 716 -23.42 0.68 2.32
C ILE A 716 -21.93 0.98 2.20
N ILE A 717 -21.56 1.65 1.11
CA ILE A 717 -20.27 2.28 0.91
C ILE A 717 -20.52 3.79 0.84
N ASN A 718 -20.10 4.52 1.87
CA ASN A 718 -20.32 5.96 1.93
C ASN A 718 -19.40 6.73 0.97
N GLY A 719 -18.15 6.30 0.83
CA GLY A 719 -17.25 6.78 -0.20
C GLY A 719 -17.61 6.24 -1.58
N THR A 720 -16.60 5.79 -2.31
CA THR A 720 -16.76 5.13 -3.60
C THR A 720 -16.18 3.72 -3.61
N ALA A 721 -16.44 2.97 -4.68
CA ALA A 721 -15.72 1.75 -5.01
C ALA A 721 -14.84 2.04 -6.22
N LEU A 722 -13.54 1.73 -6.14
CA LEU A 722 -12.59 2.13 -7.18
C LEU A 722 -12.85 1.45 -8.52
N ASP A 723 -13.04 0.13 -8.53
CA ASP A 723 -13.56 -0.59 -9.70
C ASP A 723 -14.13 -1.98 -9.34
N TYR A 724 -14.78 -2.63 -10.30
CA TYR A 724 -15.37 -3.97 -10.23
C TYR A 724 -16.39 -4.17 -9.10
N LEU A 725 -17.14 -3.12 -8.73
CA LEU A 725 -18.16 -3.24 -7.70
C LEU A 725 -19.26 -4.23 -8.11
N ALA A 726 -19.49 -5.23 -7.25
CA ALA A 726 -20.52 -6.26 -7.40
C ALA A 726 -20.38 -7.06 -8.72
N GLU A 727 -19.15 -7.39 -9.07
CA GLU A 727 -18.85 -8.33 -10.15
C GLU A 727 -19.40 -9.74 -9.80
N SER A 728 -20.10 -10.37 -10.74
CA SER A 728 -20.73 -11.68 -10.57
C SER A 728 -21.66 -11.73 -9.35
N PHE A 729 -22.39 -10.64 -9.07
CA PHE A 729 -23.34 -10.57 -7.97
C PHE A 729 -24.60 -11.40 -8.26
N MET A 730 -24.97 -12.25 -7.31
CA MET A 730 -26.01 -13.29 -7.46
C MET A 730 -27.00 -13.24 -6.28
N ALA A 731 -27.34 -12.03 -5.83
CA ALA A 731 -28.06 -11.82 -4.57
C ALA A 731 -29.60 -11.78 -4.68
N GLY A 732 -30.23 -12.31 -5.73
CA GLY A 732 -31.70 -12.32 -5.86
C GLY A 732 -32.34 -10.91 -5.91
N ASP A 733 -33.68 -10.80 -5.93
CA ASP A 733 -34.34 -9.49 -5.98
C ASP A 733 -34.39 -8.82 -4.60
N PRO A 734 -33.87 -7.59 -4.41
CA PRO A 734 -33.97 -6.87 -3.13
C PRO A 734 -35.39 -6.75 -2.57
N LEU A 735 -36.40 -6.64 -3.45
CA LEU A 735 -37.81 -6.52 -3.05
C LEU A 735 -38.40 -7.85 -2.57
N GLU A 736 -37.74 -8.97 -2.86
CA GLU A 736 -38.09 -10.32 -2.39
C GLU A 736 -37.11 -10.83 -1.32
N GLY A 737 -36.37 -9.92 -0.67
CA GLY A 737 -35.42 -10.25 0.40
C GLY A 737 -34.00 -10.58 -0.06
N GLY A 738 -33.70 -10.36 -1.33
CA GLY A 738 -32.35 -10.41 -1.89
C GLY A 738 -31.42 -9.30 -1.39
N GLY A 739 -30.15 -9.39 -1.80
CA GLY A 739 -29.09 -8.46 -1.43
C GLY A 739 -28.94 -7.27 -2.39
N PHE A 740 -28.37 -6.20 -1.88
CA PHE A 740 -28.12 -4.97 -2.63
C PHE A 740 -26.94 -4.19 -2.04
N VAL A 741 -26.41 -3.27 -2.86
CA VAL A 741 -25.37 -2.33 -2.46
C VAL A 741 -25.89 -0.91 -2.60
N ILE A 742 -25.64 -0.05 -1.61
CA ILE A 742 -25.79 1.40 -1.70
C ILE A 742 -24.41 2.04 -1.79
N ILE A 743 -24.20 2.94 -2.74
CA ILE A 743 -22.97 3.73 -2.88
C ILE A 743 -23.31 5.23 -2.88
N ASN A 744 -22.75 5.98 -1.93
CA ASN A 744 -23.10 7.39 -1.75
C ASN A 744 -22.16 8.35 -2.50
N GLY A 745 -20.95 7.91 -2.87
CA GLY A 745 -20.04 8.68 -3.72
C GLY A 745 -19.67 10.03 -3.11
N MET A 746 -19.26 10.05 -1.85
CA MET A 746 -18.93 11.29 -1.13
C MET A 746 -17.59 11.21 -0.39
N ARG A 747 -17.07 12.37 -0.02
CA ARG A 747 -15.91 12.55 0.86
C ARG A 747 -16.23 13.59 1.92
N PHE A 748 -15.34 13.74 2.88
CA PHE A 748 -15.45 14.78 3.91
C PHE A 748 -14.40 15.85 3.66
N ASP A 749 -14.75 17.11 3.95
CA ASP A 749 -13.76 18.16 4.12
C ASP A 749 -13.12 18.12 5.52
N GLN A 750 -12.26 19.11 5.81
CA GLN A 750 -11.53 19.21 7.07
C GLN A 750 -12.46 19.52 8.26
N GLN A 751 -13.62 20.12 8.01
CA GLN A 751 -14.65 20.45 9.00
C GLN A 751 -15.61 19.28 9.24
N GLY A 752 -15.46 18.18 8.48
CA GLY A 752 -16.35 17.03 8.55
C GLY A 752 -17.66 17.22 7.80
N GLU A 753 -17.75 18.20 6.91
CA GLU A 753 -18.89 18.39 6.02
C GLU A 753 -18.77 17.49 4.78
N ILE A 754 -19.94 17.08 4.27
CA ILE A 754 -20.04 16.12 3.18
C ILE A 754 -19.87 16.85 1.84
N LEU A 755 -18.92 16.37 1.04
CA LEU A 755 -18.71 16.79 -0.34
C LEU A 755 -19.03 15.64 -1.29
N ALA A 756 -19.90 15.87 -2.26
CA ALA A 756 -20.14 14.91 -3.32
C ALA A 756 -18.87 14.73 -4.17
N LEU A 757 -18.56 13.50 -4.54
CA LEU A 757 -17.55 13.24 -5.57
C LEU A 757 -18.12 13.66 -6.93
N GLU A 758 -17.25 14.17 -7.81
CA GLU A 758 -17.64 14.53 -9.17
C GLU A 758 -18.21 13.33 -9.92
N THR A 759 -17.56 12.17 -9.77
CA THR A 759 -18.07 10.89 -10.24
C THR A 759 -18.29 9.97 -9.03
N PRO A 760 -19.53 9.54 -8.75
CA PRO A 760 -19.82 8.70 -7.57
C PRO A 760 -19.21 7.29 -7.66
N TYR A 761 -18.88 6.82 -8.87
CA TYR A 761 -18.13 5.59 -9.14
C TYR A 761 -17.17 5.82 -10.32
N PRO A 762 -15.84 5.84 -10.09
CA PRO A 762 -14.86 6.22 -11.10
C PRO A 762 -14.45 5.07 -12.05
N GLY A 763 -14.81 3.82 -11.74
CA GLY A 763 -14.41 2.63 -12.50
C GLY A 763 -15.20 2.43 -13.79
N GLY A 764 -14.69 1.53 -14.64
CA GLY A 764 -15.35 1.12 -15.90
C GLY A 764 -16.24 -0.12 -15.76
N ASN A 765 -16.10 -0.90 -14.68
CA ASN A 765 -16.63 -2.25 -14.58
C ASN A 765 -17.69 -2.42 -13.47
N LEU A 766 -18.74 -1.60 -13.49
CA LEU A 766 -19.81 -1.65 -12.51
C LEU A 766 -20.79 -2.79 -12.79
N PHE A 767 -21.07 -3.59 -11.76
CA PHE A 767 -22.07 -4.67 -11.79
C PHE A 767 -21.85 -5.72 -12.87
N SER A 768 -20.57 -5.94 -13.18
CA SER A 768 -20.11 -6.83 -14.24
C SER A 768 -20.59 -8.25 -14.04
N LEU A 769 -21.17 -8.91 -15.04
CA LEU A 769 -21.60 -10.32 -14.97
C LEU A 769 -22.62 -10.66 -13.86
N ALA A 770 -23.27 -9.65 -13.27
CA ALA A 770 -24.28 -9.88 -12.25
C ALA A 770 -25.51 -10.62 -12.82
N SER A 771 -26.11 -11.50 -12.02
CA SER A 771 -27.36 -12.21 -12.36
C SER A 771 -28.48 -12.02 -11.33
N GLY A 772 -28.19 -11.37 -10.21
CA GLY A 772 -29.17 -10.97 -9.20
C GLY A 772 -28.68 -9.80 -8.36
N GLY A 773 -29.57 -9.24 -7.55
CA GLY A 773 -29.33 -8.07 -6.71
C GLY A 773 -29.63 -6.74 -7.39
N ALA A 774 -29.37 -5.65 -6.68
CA ALA A 774 -29.37 -4.30 -7.24
C ALA A 774 -28.27 -3.43 -6.63
N ILE A 775 -27.92 -2.37 -7.34
CA ILE A 775 -27.13 -1.26 -6.80
C ILE A 775 -28.02 -0.01 -6.74
N TYR A 776 -28.00 0.68 -5.61
CA TYR A 776 -28.60 1.99 -5.42
C TYR A 776 -27.48 3.02 -5.31
N VAL A 777 -27.29 3.82 -6.36
CA VAL A 777 -26.21 4.80 -6.42
C VAL A 777 -26.74 6.21 -6.26
N ARG A 778 -26.14 6.97 -5.34
CA ARG A 778 -26.40 8.40 -5.19
C ARG A 778 -25.78 9.14 -6.37
N ASP A 779 -26.59 9.47 -7.36
CA ASP A 779 -26.16 10.11 -8.61
C ASP A 779 -27.19 11.16 -9.07
N PRO A 780 -27.34 12.26 -8.30
CA PRO A 780 -28.39 13.26 -8.56
C PRO A 780 -28.19 14.03 -9.87
N HIS A 781 -27.01 13.94 -10.49
CA HIS A 781 -26.67 14.63 -11.73
C HIS A 781 -26.60 13.68 -12.93
N ASN A 782 -26.99 12.41 -12.78
CA ASN A 782 -26.93 11.39 -13.84
C ASN A 782 -25.55 11.28 -14.52
N ARG A 783 -24.47 11.31 -13.71
CA ARG A 783 -23.09 11.22 -14.18
C ARG A 783 -22.72 9.82 -14.67
N LEU A 784 -23.30 8.79 -14.07
CA LEU A 784 -23.02 7.41 -14.47
C LEU A 784 -23.71 7.07 -15.78
N SER A 785 -22.98 6.42 -16.68
CA SER A 785 -23.46 6.05 -18.01
C SER A 785 -23.58 4.53 -18.18
N ASP A 786 -24.34 4.11 -19.19
CA ASP A 786 -24.47 2.68 -19.54
C ASP A 786 -23.13 2.05 -19.95
N SER A 787 -22.13 2.84 -20.38
CA SER A 787 -20.81 2.29 -20.76
C SER A 787 -19.99 1.79 -19.57
N GLN A 788 -20.36 2.18 -18.35
CA GLN A 788 -19.78 1.65 -17.11
C GLN A 788 -20.45 0.36 -16.65
N LEU A 789 -21.61 0.01 -17.23
CA LEU A 789 -22.38 -1.15 -16.84
C LEU A 789 -22.01 -2.35 -17.73
N ASN A 790 -21.43 -3.39 -17.15
CA ASN A 790 -21.05 -4.60 -17.91
C ASN A 790 -22.06 -5.74 -17.66
N GLY A 791 -23.27 -5.56 -18.21
CA GLY A 791 -24.39 -6.49 -18.00
C GLY A 791 -25.44 -6.00 -16.99
N GLY A 792 -25.38 -4.71 -16.59
CA GLY A 792 -26.41 -4.01 -15.83
C GLY A 792 -27.23 -3.04 -16.68
N ALA A 793 -28.35 -2.55 -16.13
CA ALA A 793 -29.14 -1.46 -16.71
C ALA A 793 -29.71 -0.56 -15.60
N PHE A 794 -29.78 0.73 -15.87
CA PHE A 794 -30.52 1.66 -15.02
C PHE A 794 -32.02 1.41 -15.09
N THR A 795 -32.70 1.56 -13.96
CA THR A 795 -34.15 1.52 -13.85
C THR A 795 -34.63 2.56 -12.84
N GLU A 796 -35.92 2.82 -12.82
CA GLU A 796 -36.52 3.81 -11.92
C GLU A 796 -36.46 3.32 -10.47
N MET A 797 -36.17 4.25 -9.56
CA MET A 797 -36.23 4.04 -8.12
C MET A 797 -37.69 4.17 -7.67
N THR A 798 -38.28 3.10 -7.13
CA THR A 798 -39.69 3.09 -6.69
C THR A 798 -39.82 3.29 -5.18
N ASP A 799 -41.03 3.56 -4.69
CA ASP A 799 -41.31 3.60 -3.24
C ASP A 799 -41.00 2.26 -2.55
N ALA A 800 -41.17 1.14 -3.25
CA ALA A 800 -40.84 -0.19 -2.74
C ALA A 800 -39.31 -0.37 -2.59
N ASP A 801 -38.54 0.19 -3.51
CA ASP A 801 -37.09 0.25 -3.39
C ASP A 801 -36.66 1.11 -2.20
N TRP A 802 -37.30 2.28 -2.04
CA TRP A 802 -37.00 3.14 -0.90
C TRP A 802 -37.29 2.46 0.44
N ALA A 803 -38.36 1.67 0.54
CA ALA A 803 -38.70 0.92 1.75
C ALA A 803 -37.62 -0.10 2.18
N VAL A 804 -36.74 -0.56 1.26
CA VAL A 804 -35.59 -1.41 1.60
C VAL A 804 -34.30 -0.62 1.82
N VAL A 805 -34.14 0.54 1.18
CA VAL A 805 -32.96 1.40 1.29
C VAL A 805 -32.97 2.26 2.55
N GLU A 806 -34.10 2.88 2.88
CA GLU A 806 -34.23 3.82 4.00
C GLU A 806 -33.75 3.23 5.35
N PRO A 807 -34.13 2.00 5.75
CA PRO A 807 -33.66 1.44 7.02
C PRO A 807 -32.15 1.24 7.07
N MET A 808 -31.52 0.94 5.92
CA MET A 808 -30.05 0.84 5.85
C MET A 808 -29.41 2.22 6.02
N LEU A 809 -29.95 3.27 5.40
CA LEU A 809 -29.44 4.63 5.56
C LEU A 809 -29.66 5.19 6.97
N GLN A 810 -30.76 4.84 7.65
CA GLN A 810 -30.98 5.17 9.06
C GLN A 810 -29.95 4.47 9.96
N ARG A 811 -29.65 3.19 9.70
CA ARG A 811 -28.61 2.46 10.42
C ARG A 811 -27.20 3.04 10.15
N ASN A 812 -26.98 3.56 8.95
CA ASN A 812 -25.77 4.29 8.57
C ASN A 812 -25.60 5.61 9.35
N GLU A 813 -26.69 6.33 9.59
CA GLU A 813 -26.72 7.53 10.42
C GLU A 813 -26.31 7.23 11.87
N GLU A 814 -26.78 6.12 12.44
CA GLU A 814 -26.40 5.70 13.79
C GLU A 814 -24.89 5.45 13.91
N HIS A 815 -24.30 4.75 12.93
CA HIS A 815 -22.87 4.42 12.92
C HIS A 815 -21.99 5.64 12.66
N PHE A 816 -22.32 6.45 11.64
CA PHE A 816 -21.39 7.45 11.12
C PHE A 816 -21.81 8.90 11.37
N GLY A 817 -23.03 9.15 11.87
CA GLY A 817 -23.58 10.50 12.04
C GLY A 817 -23.95 11.18 10.70
N ILE A 818 -24.09 10.41 9.63
CA ILE A 818 -24.46 10.90 8.31
C ILE A 818 -25.98 10.87 8.19
N SER A 819 -26.62 12.02 8.39
CA SER A 819 -28.08 12.04 8.40
C SER A 819 -28.69 11.76 7.05
N LEU A 820 -29.86 11.10 7.06
CA LEU A 820 -30.65 10.87 5.86
C LEU A 820 -30.95 12.18 5.12
N GLN A 821 -31.27 13.24 5.88
CA GLN A 821 -31.48 14.57 5.34
C GLN A 821 -30.26 15.06 4.56
N ARG A 822 -29.04 14.94 5.13
CA ARG A 822 -27.79 15.35 4.45
C ARG A 822 -27.59 14.59 3.15
N LEU A 823 -27.88 13.28 3.10
CA LEU A 823 -27.75 12.48 1.89
C LEU A 823 -28.75 12.90 0.79
N LEU A 824 -29.96 13.30 1.18
CA LEU A 824 -31.02 13.75 0.26
C LEU A 824 -30.93 15.23 -0.10
N THR A 825 -30.06 15.99 0.56
CA THR A 825 -29.78 17.38 0.19
C THR A 825 -28.87 17.43 -1.03
N VAL A 826 -29.32 18.12 -2.09
CA VAL A 826 -28.57 18.37 -3.32
C VAL A 826 -28.62 19.87 -3.58
N GLU A 827 -27.46 20.50 -3.75
CA GLU A 827 -27.35 21.95 -3.98
C GLU A 827 -28.08 22.82 -2.94
N GLY A 828 -28.15 22.33 -1.68
CA GLY A 828 -28.79 23.02 -0.56
C GLY A 828 -30.29 22.77 -0.40
N GLU A 829 -30.92 22.09 -1.36
CA GLU A 829 -32.35 21.76 -1.32
C GLU A 829 -32.56 20.30 -0.95
N LEU A 830 -33.61 20.00 -0.18
CA LEU A 830 -34.01 18.63 0.12
C LEU A 830 -34.77 18.04 -1.07
N VAL A 831 -34.22 17.00 -1.67
CA VAL A 831 -34.72 16.40 -2.91
C VAL A 831 -35.33 15.03 -2.63
N SER A 832 -36.26 14.59 -3.48
CA SER A 832 -36.90 13.29 -3.31
C SER A 832 -35.91 12.14 -3.53
N PRO A 833 -36.04 10.99 -2.81
CA PRO A 833 -35.09 9.88 -2.97
C PRO A 833 -34.93 9.37 -4.40
N ALA A 834 -36.00 9.38 -5.20
CA ALA A 834 -35.97 8.91 -6.59
C ALA A 834 -35.21 9.84 -7.55
N GLU A 835 -35.03 11.11 -7.18
CA GLU A 835 -34.21 12.08 -7.92
C GLU A 835 -32.74 12.04 -7.47
N VAL A 836 -32.46 11.54 -6.26
CA VAL A 836 -31.11 11.45 -5.69
C VAL A 836 -30.45 10.11 -6.00
N TYR A 837 -31.19 9.01 -5.91
CA TYR A 837 -30.69 7.65 -6.11
C TYR A 837 -31.19 7.04 -7.40
N ARG A 838 -30.27 6.43 -8.14
CA ARG A 838 -30.57 5.63 -9.33
C ARG A 838 -30.41 4.14 -9.00
N LYS A 839 -31.29 3.32 -9.55
CA LYS A 839 -31.26 1.86 -9.37
C LYS A 839 -30.60 1.21 -10.58
N ILE A 840 -29.71 0.26 -10.35
CA ILE A 840 -29.07 -0.58 -11.36
C ILE A 840 -29.45 -2.04 -11.06
N ILE A 841 -29.91 -2.75 -12.09
CA ILE A 841 -30.29 -4.18 -12.03
C ILE A 841 -29.60 -4.96 -13.14
N PRO A 842 -29.41 -6.29 -12.99
CA PRO A 842 -28.79 -7.08 -14.03
C PRO A 842 -29.71 -7.17 -15.25
N VAL A 843 -29.13 -7.11 -16.45
CA VAL A 843 -29.87 -7.31 -17.69
C VAL A 843 -30.26 -8.77 -17.80
N LYS A 844 -31.54 -9.04 -18.11
CA LYS A 844 -32.01 -10.39 -18.43
C LYS A 844 -31.42 -10.84 -19.78
N SER A 845 -30.23 -11.43 -19.76
CA SER A 845 -29.60 -11.99 -20.96
C SER A 845 -30.37 -13.20 -21.48
N LYS A 846 -30.81 -13.15 -22.75
CA LYS A 846 -31.39 -14.32 -23.45
C LYS A 846 -30.39 -15.48 -23.60
N THR A 847 -29.09 -15.22 -23.50
CA THR A 847 -28.02 -16.21 -23.74
C THR A 847 -27.81 -17.15 -22.56
N LEU A 848 -27.96 -16.67 -21.31
CA LEU A 848 -27.90 -17.50 -20.10
C LEU A 848 -29.07 -18.50 -20.02
N HIS A 849 -30.20 -18.19 -20.66
CA HIS A 849 -31.31 -19.12 -20.81
C HIS A 849 -31.04 -20.26 -21.78
N ALA A 850 -30.06 -20.15 -22.70
CA ALA A 850 -29.75 -21.25 -23.62
C ALA A 850 -29.10 -22.44 -22.88
N GLU A 851 -28.26 -22.19 -21.86
CA GLU A 851 -27.70 -23.25 -21.01
C GLU A 851 -28.72 -23.79 -20.00
N ALA A 852 -29.56 -22.93 -19.42
CA ALA A 852 -30.67 -23.36 -18.57
C ALA A 852 -31.74 -24.19 -19.34
N ALA A 853 -31.98 -23.87 -20.61
CA ALA A 853 -32.84 -24.66 -21.50
C ALA A 853 -32.19 -25.99 -21.91
N TRP A 854 -30.85 -26.07 -21.92
CA TRP A 854 -30.15 -27.33 -22.20
C TRP A 854 -30.17 -28.28 -20.99
N ALA A 855 -30.08 -27.74 -19.77
CA ALA A 855 -30.21 -28.52 -18.52
C ALA A 855 -31.65 -28.99 -18.23
N GLY A 856 -32.66 -28.34 -18.79
CA GLY A 856 -34.09 -28.70 -18.66
C GLY A 856 -34.57 -29.83 -19.59
N HIS A 857 -33.68 -30.43 -20.39
CA HIS A 857 -33.99 -31.54 -21.29
C HIS A 857 -33.18 -32.80 -20.95
N VAL A 858 -33.21 -33.21 -19.69
CA VAL A 858 -32.88 -34.58 -19.27
C VAL A 858 -33.95 -35.04 -18.27
N ASP A 859 -35.10 -35.44 -18.79
CA ASP A 859 -36.08 -36.31 -18.13
C ASP A 859 -36.54 -37.37 -19.13
#